data_AF-A0A4D6MAA1-F1
#
_entry.id   AF-A0A4D6MAA1-F1
#
_cell.length_a   1.000
_cell.length_b   1.000
_cell.length_c   1.000
_cell.angle_alpha   90.00
_cell.angle_beta   90.00
_cell.angle_gamma   90.00
#
_symmetry.space_group_name_H-M   'P 1'
#
loop_
_entity.id
_entity.type
_entity.pdbx_description
1 polymer ?
#
loop_
_entity_poly.entity_id
_entity_poly.type
_entity_poly.pdbx_seq_one_letter_code
_entity_poly.pdbx_strand_id
1 'polypeptide(L)'
;MSGKIIISAVSLILVVGVAIGVVVTVNKNGDESTIQTNQKSVEIVCQNTDDKNLCHNTLSSVKGLDTADPKAYIATAVKATMDSVIKAFNMSDRLSTEHGDTDNGTKMAIDDCKDLLQSAIQSLQLSTDMVQNNNIQAVHDQTADFKNWLSSVISYQQACMEGFDDGKEGEKSIKEQFQTESLDKVQKLTAITLDIVTGLSHILEKFGLKLNLKPASRRLLSMDGYPTWFSAADRKLLDQIKRKGWRANITPNVVVAQDGSGQFKTIADAIASYPNGFQGRYYIYVKAGVYDEYITVPKTAVNLFLYGDGPGKTIVTGHKNFRDGVKTMQTATFANTAPGFIAKAMTFENTAGPDGHQAVAFRNQGDMSAVIGCHILGYQDTLYVQTNRQFYRNCVISGTIDFIFGTSPTVIQHSVIVVRKPLDNQLNTITADGTSEKNMDTGIVIQDCDIIAEAELFPVRFQIKSYLGRPWKKYSRTVVMESTIGDFLHPEGWCPWAGEYFEDTLYYAEYNNAGPGAAMEGRIKWKGYHGLISREEAAQFTAGQFLKAGLGAFLYGDGPGKTIVTGHKNFRDGVKTMQTATFANTAPGFIAKAMTFENTAGPDGHQAVAFRNQGDMSAVIGCHILGYQDTLYVQTNRQFYRNCVISGTIDFIFGTSPTVIQHSVIVVRKPLDNQLNTITADGTSEKNMDTGIVIQDCDIVAEAELFPVRFQIKSYLGRPWKQYSRTVVMESTIGDFLHPEGWCPWAGEYFEDTLYYAEYNNAGPGAAMEGRIKWKGYHGLISREEAAQFTAGQFLKAGLGAGTDWLKALRVPHVLDFAKA
;
A
#
# COMPACT_ATOMS: atom_id res chain seq x y z
N MET A 1 37.83 50.01 -41.46
CA MET A 1 36.95 50.72 -40.50
C MET A 1 36.41 49.68 -39.54
N SER A 2 37.15 49.40 -38.48
CA SER A 2 37.00 50.06 -37.17
C SER A 2 35.83 49.49 -36.38
N GLY A 3 36.19 48.60 -35.44
CA GLY A 3 35.74 48.63 -34.05
C GLY A 3 34.29 48.23 -33.74
N LYS A 4 34.15 47.40 -32.71
CA LYS A 4 33.14 47.53 -31.64
C LYS A 4 33.47 46.49 -30.55
N ILE A 5 34.05 46.94 -29.43
CA ILE A 5 33.42 47.36 -28.17
C ILE A 5 33.08 46.14 -27.29
N ILE A 6 33.85 46.04 -26.19
CA ILE A 6 33.53 45.29 -24.99
C ILE A 6 32.62 46.18 -24.12
N ILE A 7 31.44 45.68 -23.72
CA ILE A 7 30.74 46.14 -22.51
C ILE A 7 30.22 44.90 -21.76
N SER A 8 30.40 44.98 -20.45
CA SER A 8 30.26 44.00 -19.37
C SER A 8 28.88 44.07 -18.70
N ALA A 9 28.43 42.92 -18.14
CA ALA A 9 27.53 42.66 -16.99
C ALA A 9 26.11 43.30 -16.96
N VAL A 10 25.03 42.66 -16.52
CA VAL A 10 24.76 42.07 -15.18
C VAL A 10 23.55 41.08 -15.24
N SER A 11 23.60 40.06 -14.37
CA SER A 11 22.62 39.04 -13.93
C SER A 11 21.10 39.27 -14.04
N LEU A 12 20.34 38.18 -14.27
CA LEU A 12 19.33 37.62 -13.35
C LEU A 12 18.63 36.32 -13.89
N ILE A 13 18.95 35.18 -13.26
CA ILE A 13 18.14 33.99 -12.87
C ILE A 13 16.81 33.67 -13.61
N LEU A 14 16.71 32.49 -14.27
CA LEU A 14 15.73 31.37 -14.06
C LEU A 14 15.53 30.47 -15.31
N VAL A 15 15.77 29.16 -15.09
CA VAL A 15 14.95 27.97 -15.48
C VAL A 15 14.75 27.58 -16.97
N VAL A 16 15.36 26.41 -17.26
CA VAL A 16 14.88 25.22 -18.01
C VAL A 16 14.03 25.43 -19.26
N GLY A 17 14.57 24.99 -20.40
CA GLY A 17 13.82 24.65 -21.61
C GLY A 17 14.70 23.95 -22.64
N VAL A 18 14.74 22.61 -22.59
CA VAL A 18 15.33 21.80 -23.67
C VAL A 18 14.41 21.90 -24.88
N ALA A 19 14.94 22.43 -25.98
CA ALA A 19 14.29 22.51 -27.27
C ALA A 19 14.27 21.13 -27.95
N ILE A 20 13.09 20.68 -28.37
CA ILE A 20 12.94 19.75 -29.49
C ILE A 20 12.15 20.50 -30.57
N GLY A 21 12.82 20.74 -31.70
CA GLY A 21 12.23 21.39 -32.86
C GLY A 21 11.24 20.49 -33.58
N VAL A 22 10.04 21.01 -33.80
CA VAL A 22 9.15 20.59 -34.89
C VAL A 22 8.81 21.85 -35.66
N VAL A 23 9.13 21.86 -36.96
CA VAL A 23 8.72 22.90 -37.89
C VAL A 23 7.19 22.87 -38.00
N VAL A 24 6.52 23.89 -37.46
CA VAL A 24 5.10 24.16 -37.73
C VAL A 24 5.02 25.43 -38.55
N THR A 25 4.62 25.26 -39.81
CA THR A 25 4.19 26.33 -40.70
C THR A 25 3.03 27.07 -40.04
N VAL A 26 3.20 28.37 -39.77
CA VAL A 26 2.19 29.23 -39.14
C VAL A 26 0.98 29.35 -40.06
N ASN A 27 -0.15 28.76 -39.68
CA ASN A 27 -1.46 29.08 -40.22
C ASN A 27 -2.27 29.82 -39.15
N LYS A 28 -2.72 31.02 -39.48
CA LYS A 28 -3.28 32.03 -38.56
C LYS A 28 -4.74 31.75 -38.14
N ASN A 29 -5.09 30.48 -37.86
CA ASN A 29 -6.44 30.02 -37.47
C ASN A 29 -6.49 29.19 -36.16
N GLY A 30 -5.50 29.35 -35.26
CA GLY A 30 -5.26 28.45 -34.12
C GLY A 30 -6.18 28.57 -32.88
N ASP A 31 -6.90 29.68 -32.69
CA ASP A 31 -7.66 29.90 -31.44
C ASP A 31 -9.02 29.17 -31.42
N GLU A 32 -9.75 29.11 -32.54
CA GLU A 32 -11.10 28.50 -32.57
C GLU A 32 -11.08 26.97 -32.46
N SER A 33 -10.09 26.32 -33.08
CA SER A 33 -9.96 24.85 -33.10
C SER A 33 -9.52 24.27 -31.75
N THR A 34 -8.67 25.01 -31.02
CA THR A 34 -8.18 24.62 -29.67
C THR A 34 -9.28 24.74 -28.62
N ILE A 35 -10.15 25.77 -28.71
CA ILE A 35 -11.29 25.97 -27.80
C ILE A 35 -12.36 24.88 -27.98
N GLN A 36 -12.69 24.51 -29.23
CA GLN A 36 -13.64 23.43 -29.51
C GLN A 36 -13.13 22.04 -29.06
N THR A 37 -11.82 21.80 -29.12
CA THR A 37 -11.21 20.53 -28.70
C THR A 37 -11.21 20.36 -27.18
N ASN A 38 -11.01 21.45 -26.42
CA ASN A 38 -11.10 21.45 -24.97
C ASN A 38 -12.53 21.16 -24.47
N GLN A 39 -13.54 21.84 -25.04
CA GLN A 39 -14.94 21.63 -24.64
C GLN A 39 -15.41 20.19 -24.84
N LYS A 40 -15.00 19.54 -25.93
CA LYS A 40 -15.31 18.11 -26.17
C LYS A 40 -14.63 17.19 -25.16
N SER A 41 -13.39 17.47 -24.80
CA SER A 41 -12.62 16.64 -23.85
C SER A 41 -13.19 16.76 -22.43
N VAL A 42 -13.58 17.97 -22.01
CA VAL A 42 -14.28 18.20 -20.73
C VAL A 42 -15.63 17.48 -20.70
N GLU A 43 -16.42 17.54 -21.77
CA GLU A 43 -17.71 16.83 -21.85
C GLU A 43 -17.53 15.31 -21.71
N ILE A 44 -16.49 14.74 -22.33
CA ILE A 44 -16.17 13.31 -22.20
C ILE A 44 -15.85 12.97 -20.73
N VAL A 45 -15.03 13.77 -20.06
CA VAL A 45 -14.62 13.52 -18.67
C VAL A 45 -15.79 13.70 -17.69
N CYS A 46 -16.64 14.70 -17.90
CA CYS A 46 -17.78 15.02 -17.05
C CYS A 46 -19.04 14.21 -17.36
N GLN A 47 -19.02 13.30 -18.34
CA GLN A 47 -20.21 12.60 -18.81
C GLN A 47 -20.95 11.83 -17.70
N ASN A 48 -20.21 11.23 -16.77
CA ASN A 48 -20.72 10.37 -15.71
C ASN A 48 -20.88 11.06 -14.34
N THR A 49 -20.55 12.36 -14.26
CA THR A 49 -20.64 13.11 -13.00
C THR A 49 -22.06 13.56 -12.72
N ASP A 50 -22.50 13.50 -11.46
CA ASP A 50 -23.83 13.96 -11.07
C ASP A 50 -23.98 15.50 -11.19
N ASP A 51 -22.92 16.26 -10.88
CA ASP A 51 -22.88 17.72 -11.09
C ASP A 51 -21.99 18.08 -12.29
N LYS A 52 -22.58 18.00 -13.49
CA LYS A 52 -21.89 18.35 -14.74
C LYS A 52 -21.39 19.79 -14.75
N ASN A 53 -22.17 20.73 -14.23
CA ASN A 53 -21.79 22.15 -14.26
C ASN A 53 -20.55 22.40 -13.40
N LEU A 54 -20.51 21.84 -12.18
CA LEU A 54 -19.34 21.93 -11.33
C LEU A 54 -18.13 21.23 -11.95
N CYS A 55 -18.32 20.06 -12.56
CA CYS A 55 -17.25 19.36 -13.27
C CYS A 55 -16.67 20.21 -14.42
N HIS A 56 -17.53 20.75 -15.28
CA HIS A 56 -17.12 21.61 -16.39
C HIS A 56 -16.37 22.85 -15.90
N ASN A 57 -16.89 23.53 -14.89
CA ASN A 57 -16.25 24.72 -14.32
C ASN A 57 -14.86 24.40 -13.75
N THR A 58 -14.74 23.26 -13.05
CA THR A 58 -13.48 22.80 -12.44
C THR A 58 -12.43 22.49 -13.49
N LEU A 59 -12.83 21.80 -14.57
CA LEU A 59 -11.91 21.31 -15.61
C LEU A 59 -11.62 22.34 -16.72
N SER A 60 -12.39 23.43 -16.80
CA SER A 60 -12.21 24.51 -17.79
C SER A 60 -10.82 25.18 -17.77
N SER A 61 -10.07 24.98 -16.69
CA SER A 61 -8.71 25.50 -16.51
C SER A 61 -7.63 24.72 -17.29
N VAL A 62 -7.93 23.49 -17.76
CA VAL A 62 -7.02 22.70 -18.62
C VAL A 62 -6.96 23.34 -20.01
N LYS A 63 -5.76 23.69 -20.51
CA LYS A 63 -5.58 24.43 -21.77
C LYS A 63 -4.36 23.97 -22.54
N GLY A 64 -4.29 24.32 -23.83
CA GLY A 64 -3.12 24.06 -24.67
C GLY A 64 -2.88 22.57 -24.90
N LEU A 65 -1.60 22.15 -24.84
CA LEU A 65 -1.18 20.76 -25.10
C LEU A 65 -1.76 19.76 -24.09
N ASP A 66 -2.15 20.22 -22.90
CA ASP A 66 -2.72 19.38 -21.84
C ASP A 66 -4.15 18.89 -22.15
N THR A 67 -4.83 19.51 -23.13
CA THR A 67 -6.19 19.10 -23.53
C THR A 67 -6.26 17.71 -24.16
N ALA A 68 -5.13 17.19 -24.64
CA ALA A 68 -5.02 15.84 -25.20
C ALA A 68 -4.62 14.78 -24.15
N ASP A 69 -4.30 15.17 -22.91
CA ASP A 69 -3.85 14.26 -21.85
C ASP A 69 -4.94 14.07 -20.78
N PRO A 70 -5.60 12.89 -20.71
CA PRO A 70 -6.56 12.55 -19.65
C PRO A 70 -6.02 12.74 -18.23
N LYS A 71 -4.71 12.55 -18.03
CA LYS A 71 -4.07 12.71 -16.72
C LYS A 71 -4.14 14.16 -16.22
N ALA A 72 -4.09 15.15 -17.13
CA ALA A 72 -4.20 16.56 -16.78
C ALA A 72 -5.57 16.91 -16.17
N TYR A 73 -6.64 16.32 -16.69
CA TYR A 73 -7.99 16.49 -16.16
C TYR A 73 -8.13 15.90 -14.74
N ILE A 74 -7.61 14.69 -14.51
CA ILE A 74 -7.62 14.06 -13.19
C ILE A 74 -6.78 14.87 -12.20
N ALA A 75 -5.58 15.30 -12.59
CA ALA A 75 -4.70 16.13 -11.76
C ALA A 75 -5.39 17.44 -11.37
N THR A 76 -6.14 18.05 -12.30
CA THR A 76 -6.89 19.30 -12.07
C THR A 76 -8.03 19.09 -11.07
N ALA A 77 -8.79 18.00 -11.20
CA ALA A 77 -9.86 17.65 -10.26
C ALA A 77 -9.33 17.38 -8.83
N VAL A 78 -8.25 16.60 -8.71
CA VAL A 78 -7.58 16.34 -7.43
C VAL A 78 -7.05 17.64 -6.81
N LYS A 79 -6.41 18.51 -7.60
CA LYS A 79 -5.91 19.80 -7.13
C LYS A 79 -7.04 20.70 -6.63
N ALA A 80 -8.13 20.83 -7.39
CA ALA A 80 -9.28 21.64 -6.97
C ALA A 80 -9.89 21.13 -5.66
N THR A 81 -9.95 19.80 -5.50
CA THR A 81 -10.39 19.16 -4.25
C THR A 81 -9.43 19.48 -3.10
N MET A 82 -8.11 19.35 -3.31
CA MET A 82 -7.09 19.71 -2.32
C MET A 82 -7.21 21.17 -1.88
N ASP A 83 -7.33 22.10 -2.82
CA ASP A 83 -7.47 23.53 -2.52
C ASP A 83 -8.74 23.81 -1.69
N SER A 84 -9.82 23.07 -1.92
CA SER A 84 -11.05 23.17 -1.13
C SER A 84 -10.87 22.62 0.28
N VAL A 85 -10.18 21.49 0.45
CA VAL A 85 -9.90 20.91 1.78
C VAL A 85 -8.97 21.81 2.58
N ILE A 86 -7.94 22.39 1.96
CA ILE A 86 -7.03 23.35 2.64
C ILE A 86 -7.82 24.57 3.12
N LYS A 87 -8.78 25.07 2.34
CA LYS A 87 -9.67 26.16 2.78
C LYS A 87 -10.52 25.76 3.97
N ALA A 88 -11.08 24.55 3.97
CA ALA A 88 -11.85 24.04 5.11
C ALA A 88 -10.97 23.88 6.36
N PHE A 89 -9.76 23.37 6.19
CA PHE A 89 -8.79 23.23 7.28
C PHE A 89 -8.46 24.60 7.91
N ASN A 90 -8.15 25.61 7.09
CA ASN A 90 -7.88 26.97 7.59
C ASN A 90 -9.13 27.60 8.25
N MET A 91 -10.33 27.25 7.80
CA MET A 91 -11.56 27.69 8.44
C MET A 91 -11.75 27.03 9.81
N SER A 92 -11.39 25.76 9.97
CA SER A 92 -11.41 25.11 11.31
C SER A 92 -10.48 25.81 12.31
N ASP A 93 -9.32 26.32 11.87
CA ASP A 93 -8.44 27.13 12.71
C ASP A 93 -9.08 28.45 13.13
N ARG A 94 -9.78 29.11 12.21
CA ARG A 94 -10.54 30.34 12.51
C ARG A 94 -11.65 30.05 13.51
N LEU A 95 -12.47 29.03 13.28
CA LEU A 95 -13.57 28.64 14.16
C LEU A 95 -13.06 28.23 15.55
N SER A 96 -11.91 27.56 15.64
CA SER A 96 -11.27 27.22 16.92
C SER A 96 -10.91 28.49 17.70
N THR A 97 -10.44 29.53 17.02
CA THR A 97 -10.13 30.83 17.66
C THR A 97 -11.39 31.59 18.06
N GLU A 98 -12.44 31.55 17.24
CA GLU A 98 -13.69 32.30 17.46
C GLU A 98 -14.60 31.64 18.52
N HIS A 99 -14.63 30.31 18.56
CA HIS A 99 -15.61 29.53 19.32
C HIS A 99 -15.01 28.49 20.26
N GLY A 100 -13.70 28.21 20.21
CA GLY A 100 -13.06 27.13 20.98
C GLY A 100 -13.14 27.28 22.49
N ASP A 101 -13.37 28.48 23.01
CA ASP A 101 -13.56 28.75 24.45
C ASP A 101 -15.05 28.83 24.87
N THR A 102 -15.99 28.61 23.94
CA THR A 102 -17.43 28.76 24.20
C THR A 102 -17.97 27.64 25.10
N ASP A 103 -17.76 26.40 24.68
CA ASP A 103 -18.00 25.21 25.51
C ASP A 103 -17.11 24.04 25.04
N ASN A 104 -16.87 23.10 25.95
CA ASN A 104 -15.98 21.97 25.68
C ASN A 104 -16.48 21.08 24.52
N GLY A 105 -17.80 20.97 24.32
CA GLY A 105 -18.39 20.21 23.22
C GLY A 105 -18.08 20.83 21.86
N THR A 106 -18.27 22.14 21.73
CA THR A 106 -17.89 22.91 20.52
C THR A 106 -16.40 22.77 20.23
N LYS A 107 -15.55 22.91 21.25
CA LYS A 107 -14.10 22.74 21.09
C LYS A 107 -13.73 21.36 20.56
N MET A 108 -14.26 20.31 21.17
CA MET A 108 -14.03 18.93 20.75
C MET A 108 -14.44 18.69 19.28
N ALA A 109 -15.61 19.20 18.88
CA ALA A 109 -16.09 19.06 17.50
C ALA A 109 -15.18 19.77 16.48
N ILE A 110 -14.69 20.98 16.80
CA ILE A 110 -13.78 21.73 15.94
C ILE A 110 -12.40 21.06 15.86
N ASP A 111 -11.86 20.59 16.99
CA ASP A 111 -10.58 19.88 17.04
C ASP A 111 -10.65 18.56 16.24
N ASP A 112 -11.73 17.80 16.39
CA ASP A 112 -11.99 16.59 15.58
C ASP A 112 -12.04 16.94 14.09
N CYS A 113 -12.77 17.99 13.70
CA CYS A 113 -12.83 18.47 12.32
C CYS A 113 -11.45 18.79 11.75
N LYS A 114 -10.60 19.47 12.51
CA LYS A 114 -9.25 19.84 12.10
C LYS A 114 -8.39 18.61 11.82
N ASP A 115 -8.42 17.61 12.71
CA ASP A 115 -7.68 16.35 12.56
C ASP A 115 -8.17 15.52 11.35
N LEU A 116 -9.48 15.50 11.13
CA LEU A 116 -10.11 14.83 9.98
C LEU A 116 -9.71 15.52 8.67
N LEU A 117 -9.72 16.85 8.62
CA LEU A 117 -9.31 17.63 7.45
C LEU A 117 -7.81 17.49 7.16
N GLN A 118 -6.96 17.41 8.19
CA GLN A 118 -5.55 17.08 8.03
C GLN A 118 -5.36 15.67 7.43
N SER A 119 -6.20 14.71 7.84
CA SER A 119 -6.21 13.35 7.29
C SER A 119 -6.70 13.33 5.83
N ALA A 120 -7.66 14.19 5.48
CA ALA A 120 -8.13 14.39 4.12
C ALA A 120 -7.03 14.97 3.21
N ILE A 121 -6.29 15.99 3.67
CA ILE A 121 -5.13 16.54 2.95
C ILE A 121 -4.12 15.44 2.62
N GLN A 122 -3.78 14.61 3.60
CA GLN A 122 -2.82 13.51 3.39
C GLN A 122 -3.32 12.47 2.37
N SER A 123 -4.63 12.19 2.35
CA SER A 123 -5.23 11.24 1.39
C SER A 123 -5.24 11.82 -0.04
N LEU A 124 -5.43 13.13 -0.17
CA LEU A 124 -5.32 13.84 -1.45
C LEU A 124 -3.86 14.02 -1.92
N GLN A 125 -2.89 14.05 -0.99
CA GLN A 125 -1.47 14.03 -1.33
C GLN A 125 -1.11 12.70 -1.99
N LEU A 126 -1.55 11.56 -1.43
CA LEU A 126 -1.38 10.24 -2.06
C LEU A 126 -2.02 10.19 -3.46
N SER A 127 -3.20 10.78 -3.62
CA SER A 127 -3.90 10.88 -4.90
C SER A 127 -3.13 11.74 -5.91
N THR A 128 -2.52 12.82 -5.45
CA THR A 128 -1.69 13.73 -6.27
C THR A 128 -0.42 13.03 -6.72
N ASP A 129 0.29 12.36 -5.80
CA ASP A 129 1.49 11.60 -6.09
C ASP A 129 1.20 10.46 -7.08
N MET A 130 0.07 9.78 -6.91
CA MET A 130 -0.40 8.74 -7.83
C MET A 130 -0.53 9.28 -9.25
N VAL A 131 -1.24 10.40 -9.41
CA VAL A 131 -1.47 10.98 -10.72
C VAL A 131 -0.16 11.51 -11.29
N GLN A 132 0.61 12.31 -10.54
CA GLN A 132 1.81 12.99 -11.03
C GLN A 132 2.95 12.03 -11.38
N ASN A 133 3.25 11.05 -10.53
CA ASN A 133 4.43 10.20 -10.64
C ASN A 133 4.24 8.95 -11.50
N ASN A 134 3.00 8.62 -11.87
CA ASN A 134 2.69 7.43 -12.67
C ASN A 134 2.15 7.78 -14.07
N ASN A 135 2.26 6.82 -15.00
CA ASN A 135 1.58 6.92 -16.29
C ASN A 135 0.08 6.57 -16.15
N ILE A 136 -0.71 6.88 -17.18
CA ILE A 136 -2.17 6.73 -17.14
C ILE A 136 -2.64 5.27 -16.98
N GLN A 137 -1.86 4.29 -17.45
CA GLN A 137 -2.15 2.87 -17.23
C GLN A 137 -1.97 2.50 -15.75
N ALA A 138 -0.91 2.98 -15.11
CA ALA A 138 -0.68 2.74 -13.69
C ALA A 138 -1.69 3.47 -12.78
N VAL A 139 -2.21 4.63 -13.21
CA VAL A 139 -3.36 5.30 -12.55
C VAL A 139 -4.62 4.43 -12.67
N HIS A 140 -4.87 3.87 -13.85
CA HIS A 140 -5.98 2.94 -14.09
C HIS A 140 -5.87 1.65 -13.26
N ASP A 141 -4.69 1.02 -13.24
CA ASP A 141 -4.43 -0.23 -12.49
C ASP A 141 -4.57 -0.05 -10.97
N GLN A 142 -4.42 1.18 -10.48
CA GLN A 142 -4.53 1.56 -9.06
C GLN A 142 -5.83 2.32 -8.72
N THR A 143 -6.83 2.26 -9.59
CA THR A 143 -8.15 2.90 -9.38
C THR A 143 -8.76 2.54 -8.02
N ALA A 144 -8.59 1.30 -7.54
CA ALA A 144 -9.10 0.88 -6.23
C ALA A 144 -8.51 1.69 -5.06
N ASP A 145 -7.20 1.95 -5.06
CA ASP A 145 -6.56 2.77 -4.02
C ASP A 145 -6.98 4.23 -4.14
N PHE A 146 -7.08 4.74 -5.37
CA PHE A 146 -7.51 6.11 -5.63
C PHE A 146 -8.95 6.35 -5.15
N LYS A 147 -9.88 5.46 -5.49
CA LYS A 147 -11.26 5.51 -4.99
C LYS A 147 -11.32 5.43 -3.47
N ASN A 148 -10.51 4.59 -2.84
CA ASN A 148 -10.43 4.50 -1.39
C ASN A 148 -10.00 5.84 -0.76
N TRP A 149 -8.95 6.49 -1.29
CA TRP A 149 -8.49 7.79 -0.77
C TRP A 149 -9.54 8.90 -0.95
N LEU A 150 -10.19 8.98 -2.11
CA LEU A 150 -11.27 9.95 -2.35
C LEU A 150 -12.49 9.68 -1.45
N SER A 151 -12.88 8.41 -1.29
CA SER A 151 -13.96 8.02 -0.37
C SER A 151 -13.62 8.40 1.08
N SER A 152 -12.33 8.29 1.47
CA SER A 152 -11.89 8.70 2.80
C SER A 152 -12.02 10.21 3.03
N VAL A 153 -11.79 11.05 2.02
CA VAL A 153 -11.97 12.51 2.09
C VAL A 153 -13.43 12.87 2.36
N ILE A 154 -14.38 12.22 1.68
CA ILE A 154 -15.82 12.38 1.94
C ILE A 154 -16.15 11.90 3.36
N SER A 155 -15.62 10.75 3.77
CA SER A 155 -15.83 10.21 5.13
C SER A 155 -15.34 11.17 6.22
N TYR A 156 -14.18 11.79 6.04
CA TYR A 156 -13.62 12.79 6.96
C TYR A 156 -14.47 14.04 7.04
N GLN A 157 -14.95 14.54 5.89
CA GLN A 157 -15.84 15.68 5.84
C GLN A 157 -17.15 15.39 6.59
N GLN A 158 -17.71 14.19 6.45
CA GLN A 158 -18.94 13.79 7.15
C GLN A 158 -18.76 13.65 8.65
N ALA A 159 -17.72 12.92 9.06
CA ALA A 159 -17.41 12.76 10.48
C ALA A 159 -17.18 14.12 11.17
N CYS A 160 -16.59 15.09 10.45
CA CYS A 160 -16.45 16.46 10.94
C CYS A 160 -17.83 17.11 11.16
N MET A 161 -18.73 17.03 10.18
CA MET A 161 -20.09 17.57 10.29
C MET A 161 -20.91 16.93 11.41
N GLU A 162 -20.70 15.65 11.67
CA GLU A 162 -21.44 14.85 12.66
C GLU A 162 -20.89 14.99 14.08
N GLY A 163 -19.69 15.56 14.24
CA GLY A 163 -19.15 15.90 15.56
C GLY A 163 -19.95 17.01 16.27
N PHE A 164 -20.69 17.83 15.51
CA PHE A 164 -21.54 18.90 16.03
C PHE A 164 -22.93 18.37 16.42
N ASP A 165 -23.40 18.79 17.59
CA ASP A 165 -24.71 18.41 18.16
C ASP A 165 -25.81 19.37 17.70
N ASP A 166 -26.73 18.88 16.86
CA ASP A 166 -27.88 19.65 16.35
C ASP A 166 -28.88 20.05 17.45
N GLY A 167 -28.82 19.42 18.62
CA GLY A 167 -29.61 19.78 19.80
C GLY A 167 -29.12 21.05 20.50
N LYS A 168 -27.90 21.52 20.18
CA LYS A 168 -27.32 22.75 20.73
C LYS A 168 -27.25 23.82 19.65
N GLU A 169 -27.99 24.91 19.84
CA GLU A 169 -28.11 26.00 18.85
C GLU A 169 -26.75 26.60 18.44
N GLY A 170 -25.81 26.74 19.38
CA GLY A 170 -24.46 27.23 19.10
C GLY A 170 -23.66 26.30 18.18
N GLU A 171 -23.62 25.00 18.48
CA GLU A 171 -22.93 24.02 17.64
C GLU A 171 -23.60 23.87 16.27
N LYS A 172 -24.93 23.88 16.23
CA LYS A 172 -25.71 23.86 15.00
C LYS A 172 -25.39 25.05 14.08
N SER A 173 -25.30 26.25 14.63
CA SER A 173 -24.97 27.45 13.83
C SER A 173 -23.56 27.36 13.24
N ILE A 174 -22.58 26.89 14.02
CA ILE A 174 -21.20 26.68 13.55
C ILE A 174 -21.15 25.61 12.45
N LYS A 175 -21.87 24.50 12.65
CA LYS A 175 -22.02 23.42 11.67
C LYS A 175 -22.57 23.94 10.34
N GLU A 176 -23.67 24.68 10.37
CA GLU A 176 -24.30 25.27 9.17
C GLU A 176 -23.37 26.26 8.46
N GLN A 177 -22.66 27.10 9.22
CA GLN A 177 -21.67 28.01 8.66
C GLN A 177 -20.53 27.25 7.99
N PHE A 178 -19.96 26.23 8.66
CA PHE A 178 -18.83 25.46 8.14
C PHE A 178 -19.22 24.65 6.89
N GLN A 179 -20.44 24.11 6.88
CA GLN A 179 -21.00 23.43 5.73
C GLN A 179 -21.10 24.34 4.52
N THR A 180 -21.75 25.49 4.68
CA THR A 180 -22.08 26.39 3.58
C THR A 180 -20.87 27.14 3.03
N GLU A 181 -19.94 27.55 3.89
CA GLU A 181 -18.74 28.28 3.48
C GLU A 181 -17.64 27.36 2.93
N SER A 182 -17.60 26.07 3.30
CA SER A 182 -16.46 25.19 2.96
C SER A 182 -16.78 23.73 2.66
N LEU A 183 -17.40 23.00 3.59
CA LEU A 183 -17.43 21.53 3.54
C LEU A 183 -18.35 20.97 2.45
N ASP A 184 -19.43 21.68 2.08
CA ASP A 184 -20.28 21.33 0.93
C ASP A 184 -19.47 21.29 -0.38
N LYS A 185 -18.56 22.25 -0.55
CA LYS A 185 -17.69 22.31 -1.72
C LYS A 185 -16.65 21.18 -1.71
N VAL A 186 -16.12 20.82 -0.53
CA VAL A 186 -15.22 19.67 -0.36
C VAL A 186 -15.92 18.39 -0.81
N GLN A 187 -17.14 18.14 -0.32
CA GLN A 187 -17.91 16.96 -0.68
C GLN A 187 -18.16 16.90 -2.19
N LYS A 188 -18.71 17.98 -2.77
CA LYS A 188 -19.06 18.04 -4.20
C LYS A 188 -17.85 17.86 -5.12
N LEU A 189 -16.73 18.53 -4.82
CA LEU A 189 -15.50 18.40 -5.62
C LEU A 189 -14.89 17.00 -5.52
N THR A 190 -14.94 16.40 -4.32
CA THR A 190 -14.45 15.04 -4.13
C THR A 190 -15.34 14.03 -4.87
N ALA A 191 -16.66 14.21 -4.84
CA ALA A 191 -17.62 13.36 -5.54
C ALA A 191 -17.41 13.39 -7.07
N ILE A 192 -17.27 14.58 -7.68
CA ILE A 192 -16.97 14.63 -9.13
C ILE A 192 -15.61 14.00 -9.46
N THR A 193 -14.61 14.13 -8.58
CA THR A 193 -13.29 13.50 -8.79
C THR A 193 -13.41 11.98 -8.72
N LEU A 194 -14.21 11.47 -7.78
CA LEU A 194 -14.51 10.05 -7.63
C LEU A 194 -15.28 9.49 -8.85
N ASP A 195 -16.23 10.25 -9.39
CA ASP A 195 -16.97 9.90 -10.61
C ASP A 195 -16.04 9.80 -11.83
N ILE A 196 -15.13 10.77 -11.99
CA ILE A 196 -14.11 10.78 -13.06
C ILE A 196 -13.22 9.54 -12.96
N VAL A 197 -12.68 9.26 -11.77
CA VAL A 197 -11.79 8.11 -11.53
C VAL A 197 -12.54 6.79 -11.74
N THR A 198 -13.81 6.71 -11.35
CA THR A 198 -14.64 5.53 -11.59
C THR A 198 -14.91 5.30 -13.08
N GLY A 199 -15.14 6.38 -13.83
CA GLY A 199 -15.35 6.35 -15.28
C GLY A 199 -14.07 6.22 -16.12
N LEU A 200 -12.89 6.11 -15.50
CA LEU A 200 -11.60 6.27 -16.17
C LEU A 200 -11.42 5.34 -17.37
N SER A 201 -11.81 4.06 -17.27
CA SER A 201 -11.71 3.12 -18.38
C SER A 201 -12.42 3.63 -19.65
N HIS A 202 -13.66 4.13 -19.48
CA HIS A 202 -14.46 4.64 -20.59
C HIS A 202 -13.92 5.97 -21.13
N ILE A 203 -13.45 6.84 -20.24
CA ILE A 203 -12.80 8.10 -20.62
C ILE A 203 -11.59 7.80 -21.51
N LEU A 204 -10.72 6.87 -21.10
CA LEU A 204 -9.51 6.54 -21.86
C LEU A 204 -9.81 5.95 -23.24
N GLU A 205 -10.85 5.11 -23.36
CA GLU A 205 -11.34 4.64 -24.65
C GLU A 205 -11.77 5.79 -25.58
N LYS A 206 -12.48 6.79 -25.04
CA LYS A 206 -12.95 7.97 -25.79
C LYS A 206 -11.81 8.89 -26.22
N PHE A 207 -10.71 8.91 -25.47
CA PHE A 207 -9.46 9.60 -25.86
C PHE A 207 -8.60 8.77 -26.83
N GLY A 208 -9.06 7.59 -27.28
CA GLY A 208 -8.35 6.74 -28.23
C GLY A 208 -7.19 5.95 -27.63
N LEU A 209 -7.08 5.90 -26.29
CA LEU A 209 -6.06 5.15 -25.59
C LEU A 209 -6.54 3.71 -25.35
N LYS A 210 -5.91 2.76 -26.04
CA LYS A 210 -6.14 1.33 -25.81
C LYS A 210 -5.38 0.88 -24.57
N LEU A 211 -6.09 0.73 -23.46
CA LEU A 211 -5.54 0.10 -22.25
C LEU A 211 -5.19 -1.36 -22.52
N ASN A 212 -4.06 -1.82 -21.99
CA ASN A 212 -3.78 -3.25 -21.91
C ASN A 212 -4.63 -3.83 -20.77
N LEU A 213 -5.93 -3.98 -21.03
CA LEU A 213 -6.85 -4.69 -20.16
C LEU A 213 -6.44 -6.17 -20.16
N LYS A 214 -5.41 -6.53 -19.37
CA LYS A 214 -5.27 -7.90 -18.94
C LYS A 214 -6.58 -8.22 -18.24
N PRO A 215 -7.30 -9.30 -18.60
CA PRO A 215 -8.46 -9.71 -17.85
C PRO A 215 -8.03 -9.73 -16.40
N ALA A 216 -8.68 -8.91 -15.54
CA ALA A 216 -8.46 -8.96 -14.10
C ALA A 216 -8.44 -10.44 -13.77
N SER A 217 -7.26 -10.95 -13.36
CA SER A 217 -7.07 -12.40 -13.35
C SER A 217 -8.27 -12.97 -12.62
N ARG A 218 -8.98 -13.91 -13.26
CA ARG A 218 -10.09 -14.67 -12.65
C ARG A 218 -9.53 -15.53 -11.50
N ARG A 219 -8.81 -14.92 -10.56
CA ARG A 219 -8.67 -15.37 -9.18
C ARG A 219 -10.01 -15.12 -8.50
N LEU A 220 -11.04 -15.80 -9.02
CA LEU A 220 -12.27 -16.11 -8.32
C LEU A 220 -11.99 -17.09 -7.15
N LEU A 221 -10.70 -17.42 -6.91
CA LEU A 221 -10.21 -18.52 -6.08
C LEU A 221 -8.97 -18.10 -5.25
N SER A 222 -9.00 -16.94 -4.60
CA SER A 222 -8.23 -16.83 -3.34
C SER A 222 -9.02 -17.63 -2.29
N MET A 223 -8.88 -18.95 -2.32
CA MET A 223 -9.67 -19.89 -1.51
C MET A 223 -9.36 -19.84 0.00
N ASP A 224 -8.49 -18.92 0.45
CA ASP A 224 -8.08 -18.80 1.85
C ASP A 224 -8.89 -17.76 2.65
N GLY A 225 -9.75 -16.98 1.98
CA GLY A 225 -10.65 -16.02 2.63
C GLY A 225 -9.94 -14.80 3.22
N TYR A 226 -8.76 -14.42 2.73
CA TYR A 226 -8.04 -13.22 3.17
C TYR A 226 -7.97 -12.16 2.05
N PRO A 227 -8.06 -10.86 2.39
CA PRO A 227 -7.81 -9.76 1.45
C PRO A 227 -6.47 -9.86 0.73
N THR A 228 -6.38 -9.37 -0.51
CA THR A 228 -5.18 -9.54 -1.36
C THR A 228 -3.93 -8.84 -0.84
N TRP A 229 -4.07 -7.80 -0.02
CA TRP A 229 -2.97 -7.04 0.57
C TRP A 229 -2.31 -7.71 1.78
N PHE A 230 -2.87 -8.80 2.31
CA PHE A 230 -2.17 -9.60 3.32
C PHE A 230 -0.93 -10.27 2.72
N SER A 231 0.24 -9.98 3.31
CA SER A 231 1.48 -10.67 2.97
C SER A 231 1.39 -12.16 3.33
N ALA A 232 2.14 -13.02 2.64
CA ALA A 232 2.21 -14.45 2.98
C ALA A 232 2.66 -14.70 4.42
N ALA A 233 3.56 -13.85 4.95
CA ALA A 233 4.01 -13.90 6.33
C ALA A 233 2.86 -13.61 7.31
N ASP A 234 2.04 -12.60 7.02
CA ASP A 234 0.86 -12.27 7.83
C ASP A 234 -0.20 -13.37 7.73
N ARG A 235 -0.48 -13.90 6.54
CA ARG A 235 -1.40 -15.04 6.38
C ARG A 235 -0.95 -16.23 7.21
N LYS A 236 0.33 -16.61 7.12
CA LYS A 236 0.91 -17.70 7.93
C LYS A 236 0.80 -17.42 9.44
N LEU A 237 1.03 -16.18 9.86
CA LEU A 237 0.88 -15.75 11.25
C LEU A 237 -0.57 -15.88 11.73
N LEU A 238 -1.53 -15.55 10.86
CA LEU A 238 -2.96 -15.63 11.12
C LEU A 238 -3.56 -17.05 10.93
N ASP A 239 -2.93 -17.95 10.17
CA ASP A 239 -3.38 -19.34 10.05
C ASP A 239 -2.94 -20.18 11.25
N GLN A 240 -1.84 -19.81 11.90
CA GLN A 240 -1.33 -20.49 13.11
C GLN A 240 -2.23 -20.30 14.34
N ILE A 241 -3.30 -19.51 14.24
CA ILE A 241 -4.23 -19.16 15.34
C ILE A 241 -4.87 -20.38 15.99
N LYS A 242 -5.11 -21.46 15.24
CA LYS A 242 -5.72 -22.68 15.78
C LYS A 242 -4.74 -23.56 16.58
N ARG A 243 -3.44 -23.21 16.64
CA ARG A 243 -2.41 -24.01 17.33
C ARG A 243 -2.08 -23.43 18.70
N LYS A 244 -2.11 -24.29 19.74
CA LYS A 244 -1.50 -23.97 21.05
C LYS A 244 -0.04 -23.55 20.82
N GLY A 245 0.36 -22.41 21.38
CA GLY A 245 1.73 -21.91 21.29
C GLY A 245 2.07 -21.04 20.07
N TRP A 246 1.09 -20.53 19.31
CA TRP A 246 1.35 -19.64 18.15
C TRP A 246 2.27 -18.44 18.46
N ARG A 247 2.23 -17.94 19.71
CA ARG A 247 3.09 -16.85 20.19
C ARG A 247 4.58 -17.21 20.26
N ALA A 248 4.92 -18.50 20.44
CA ALA A 248 6.30 -18.93 20.62
C ALA A 248 7.20 -18.65 19.40
N ASN A 249 6.59 -18.40 18.23
CA ASN A 249 7.29 -18.08 16.99
C ASN A 249 7.36 -16.57 16.70
N ILE A 250 6.88 -15.71 17.61
CA ILE A 250 6.91 -14.25 17.46
C ILE A 250 7.90 -13.68 18.45
N THR A 251 8.86 -12.91 17.96
CA THR A 251 9.75 -12.11 18.81
C THR A 251 9.17 -10.70 18.94
N PRO A 252 8.62 -10.30 20.10
CA PRO A 252 8.09 -8.95 20.26
C PRO A 252 9.21 -7.91 20.24
N ASN A 253 8.96 -6.75 19.63
CA ASN A 253 9.84 -5.58 19.76
C ASN A 253 9.71 -4.98 21.16
N VAL A 254 8.49 -4.96 21.69
CA VAL A 254 8.15 -4.39 22.99
C VAL A 254 7.16 -5.29 23.72
N VAL A 255 7.32 -5.43 25.04
CA VAL A 255 6.38 -6.11 25.92
C VAL A 255 5.80 -5.13 26.93
N VAL A 256 4.47 -5.18 27.10
CA VAL A 256 3.70 -4.43 28.09
C VAL A 256 3.23 -5.40 29.17
N ALA A 257 3.49 -5.09 30.43
CA ALA A 257 3.03 -5.88 31.57
C ALA A 257 2.85 -5.02 32.83
N GLN A 258 1.64 -5.03 33.39
CA GLN A 258 1.31 -4.25 34.60
C GLN A 258 2.09 -4.72 35.83
N ASP A 259 2.48 -5.99 35.88
CA ASP A 259 3.29 -6.60 36.95
C ASP A 259 4.78 -6.18 36.93
N GLY A 260 5.20 -5.39 35.94
CA GLY A 260 6.58 -4.94 35.77
C GLY A 260 7.52 -5.93 35.08
N SER A 261 7.01 -7.06 34.57
CA SER A 261 7.80 -8.07 33.85
C SER A 261 8.01 -7.76 32.35
N GLY A 262 7.59 -6.58 31.88
CA GLY A 262 7.75 -6.07 30.52
C GLY A 262 8.47 -4.72 30.52
N GLN A 263 8.80 -4.21 29.33
CA GLN A 263 9.46 -2.91 29.15
C GLN A 263 8.57 -1.73 29.56
N PHE A 264 7.25 -1.84 29.36
CA PHE A 264 6.29 -0.80 29.73
C PHE A 264 5.17 -1.37 30.60
N LYS A 265 4.55 -0.50 31.41
CA LYS A 265 3.37 -0.84 32.22
C LYS A 265 2.05 -0.55 31.50
N THR A 266 2.08 0.41 30.58
CA THR A 266 0.90 0.89 29.84
C THR A 266 1.07 0.58 28.35
N ILE A 267 -0.05 0.47 27.63
CA ILE A 267 -0.03 0.26 26.18
C ILE A 267 0.30 1.58 25.47
N ALA A 268 -0.17 2.71 26.01
CA ALA A 268 0.13 4.03 25.47
C ALA A 268 1.65 4.32 25.42
N ASP A 269 2.40 4.02 26.49
CA ASP A 269 3.85 4.23 26.51
C ASP A 269 4.58 3.35 25.49
N ALA A 270 4.11 2.10 25.31
CA ALA A 270 4.69 1.20 24.31
C ALA A 270 4.47 1.70 22.88
N ILE A 271 3.28 2.25 22.58
CA ILE A 271 3.01 2.89 21.28
C ILE A 271 3.84 4.16 21.12
N ALA A 272 3.97 4.97 22.17
CA ALA A 272 4.80 6.18 22.14
C ALA A 272 6.30 5.86 21.89
N SER A 273 6.75 4.66 22.26
CA SER A 273 8.12 4.18 21.98
C SER A 273 8.37 3.75 20.54
N TYR A 274 7.36 3.78 19.67
CA TYR A 274 7.47 3.38 18.28
C TYR A 274 8.57 4.19 17.55
N PRO A 275 9.58 3.55 16.95
CA PRO A 275 10.69 4.26 16.35
C PRO A 275 10.30 4.93 15.03
N ASN A 276 10.68 6.21 14.89
CA ASN A 276 10.46 6.96 13.66
C ASN A 276 11.12 6.26 12.46
N GLY A 277 10.33 6.03 11.41
CA GLY A 277 10.81 5.42 10.17
C GLY A 277 11.08 3.91 10.24
N PHE A 278 10.55 3.20 11.25
CA PHE A 278 10.64 1.74 11.34
C PHE A 278 10.18 1.04 10.05
N GLN A 279 10.93 0.04 9.61
CA GLN A 279 10.64 -0.74 8.41
C GLN A 279 10.16 -2.14 8.78
N GLY A 280 9.10 -2.62 8.14
CA GLY A 280 8.48 -3.92 8.43
C GLY A 280 7.37 -3.82 9.47
N ARG A 281 7.05 -4.96 10.09
CA ARG A 281 5.97 -5.10 11.09
C ARG A 281 6.55 -4.96 12.50
N TYR A 282 5.98 -4.05 13.29
CA TYR A 282 6.42 -3.78 14.66
C TYR A 282 5.51 -4.51 15.66
N TYR A 283 6.05 -5.36 16.51
CA TYR A 283 5.28 -6.23 17.39
C TYR A 283 5.26 -5.70 18.83
N ILE A 284 4.08 -5.33 19.32
CA ILE A 284 3.82 -5.02 20.73
C ILE A 284 3.05 -6.19 21.34
N TYR A 285 3.66 -6.86 22.31
CA TYR A 285 3.02 -7.89 23.11
C TYR A 285 2.47 -7.29 24.39
N VAL A 286 1.17 -7.45 24.63
CA VAL A 286 0.50 -7.01 25.85
C VAL A 286 0.14 -8.25 26.67
N LYS A 287 0.69 -8.36 27.88
CA LYS A 287 0.39 -9.49 28.76
C LYS A 287 -1.05 -9.43 29.29
N ALA A 288 -1.46 -10.50 29.97
CA ALA A 288 -2.73 -10.54 30.69
C ALA A 288 -2.83 -9.39 31.71
N GLY A 289 -3.99 -8.73 31.75
CA GLY A 289 -4.25 -7.55 32.55
C GLY A 289 -5.48 -6.80 32.05
N VAL A 290 -5.99 -5.91 32.90
CA VAL A 290 -7.05 -4.95 32.57
C VAL A 290 -6.41 -3.57 32.50
N TYR A 291 -6.37 -3.01 31.30
CA TYR A 291 -5.73 -1.75 30.96
C TYR A 291 -6.82 -0.69 30.80
N ASP A 292 -7.07 0.08 31.85
CA ASP A 292 -7.97 1.25 31.84
C ASP A 292 -7.23 2.45 31.23
N GLU A 293 -7.22 2.49 29.90
CA GLU A 293 -6.46 3.44 29.08
C GLU A 293 -7.27 3.85 27.84
N TYR A 294 -7.20 5.14 27.49
CA TYR A 294 -7.68 5.63 26.20
C TYR A 294 -6.52 5.72 25.22
N ILE A 295 -6.54 4.90 24.18
CA ILE A 295 -5.38 4.70 23.30
C ILE A 295 -5.69 5.20 21.90
N THR A 296 -4.78 6.00 21.33
CA THR A 296 -4.76 6.32 19.91
C THR A 296 -3.46 5.84 19.29
N VAL A 297 -3.54 4.89 18.35
CA VAL A 297 -2.40 4.51 17.50
C VAL A 297 -2.23 5.59 16.43
N PRO A 298 -1.12 6.35 16.44
CA PRO A 298 -0.92 7.45 15.50
C PRO A 298 -0.62 6.92 14.10
N LYS A 299 -0.98 7.68 13.07
CA LYS A 299 -0.80 7.30 11.65
C LYS A 299 0.65 6.96 11.28
N THR A 300 1.62 7.48 12.04
CA THR A 300 3.06 7.22 11.88
C THR A 300 3.49 5.82 12.32
N ALA A 301 2.70 5.12 13.14
CA ALA A 301 2.96 3.75 13.62
C ALA A 301 2.53 2.68 12.59
N VAL A 302 3.01 2.81 11.35
CA VAL A 302 2.66 1.97 10.20
C VAL A 302 3.00 0.49 10.45
N ASN A 303 2.13 -0.44 10.08
CA ASN A 303 2.31 -1.89 10.28
C ASN A 303 2.50 -2.33 11.74
N LEU A 304 1.95 -1.59 12.70
CA LEU A 304 1.92 -2.03 14.10
C LEU A 304 1.09 -3.32 14.24
N PHE A 305 1.65 -4.33 14.91
CA PHE A 305 0.99 -5.58 15.29
C PHE A 305 0.90 -5.64 16.82
N LEU A 306 -0.29 -5.39 17.35
CA LEU A 306 -0.60 -5.41 18.76
C LEU A 306 -1.27 -6.74 19.12
N TYR A 307 -0.75 -7.47 20.12
CA TYR A 307 -1.34 -8.74 20.49
C TYR A 307 -1.31 -9.06 21.98
N GLY A 308 -2.35 -9.79 22.41
CA GLY A 308 -2.60 -10.10 23.81
C GLY A 308 -2.43 -11.55 24.20
N ASP A 309 -2.62 -11.80 25.49
CA ASP A 309 -2.65 -13.14 26.08
C ASP A 309 -3.94 -13.93 25.83
N GLY A 310 -4.90 -13.32 25.14
CA GLY A 310 -6.20 -13.88 24.81
C GLY A 310 -7.28 -12.83 25.10
N PRO A 311 -8.40 -12.83 24.36
CA PRO A 311 -9.45 -11.84 24.57
C PRO A 311 -10.01 -11.88 26.00
N GLY A 312 -10.15 -13.05 26.62
CA GLY A 312 -10.54 -13.16 28.04
C GLY A 312 -9.44 -12.86 29.08
N LYS A 313 -8.30 -12.31 28.67
CA LYS A 313 -7.12 -12.11 29.55
C LYS A 313 -6.48 -10.74 29.42
N THR A 314 -6.39 -10.21 28.21
CA THR A 314 -5.82 -8.89 27.93
C THR A 314 -6.94 -7.98 27.46
N ILE A 315 -7.35 -7.06 28.32
CA ILE A 315 -8.54 -6.24 28.16
C ILE A 315 -8.13 -4.77 28.20
N VAL A 316 -8.51 -4.00 27.18
CA VAL A 316 -8.46 -2.54 27.19
C VAL A 316 -9.87 -2.03 27.44
N THR A 317 -10.05 -1.24 28.49
CA THR A 317 -11.37 -0.79 28.96
C THR A 317 -11.43 0.74 29.06
N GLY A 318 -12.63 1.28 28.85
CA GLY A 318 -12.97 2.69 29.02
C GLY A 318 -14.47 2.86 29.23
N HIS A 319 -14.93 4.09 29.48
CA HIS A 319 -16.34 4.39 29.81
C HIS A 319 -16.81 5.77 29.34
N LYS A 320 -16.02 6.46 28.51
CA LYS A 320 -16.45 7.73 27.89
C LYS A 320 -17.69 7.50 27.03
N ASN A 321 -18.60 8.46 27.06
CA ASN A 321 -19.88 8.36 26.38
C ASN A 321 -20.44 9.75 26.03
N PHE A 322 -21.38 9.77 25.09
CA PHE A 322 -21.97 11.00 24.58
C PHE A 322 -22.85 11.73 25.60
N ARG A 323 -23.58 10.98 26.43
CA ARG A 323 -24.44 11.56 27.48
C ARG A 323 -23.67 12.47 28.43
N ASP A 324 -22.43 12.10 28.77
CA ASP A 324 -21.54 12.88 29.63
C ASP A 324 -20.83 14.03 28.89
N GLY A 325 -21.24 14.33 27.67
CA GLY A 325 -20.78 15.47 26.89
C GLY A 325 -19.57 15.21 26.01
N VAL A 326 -19.09 13.96 25.89
CA VAL A 326 -17.96 13.59 25.02
C VAL A 326 -18.45 13.31 23.60
N LYS A 327 -17.84 13.93 22.58
CA LYS A 327 -18.24 13.66 21.19
C LYS A 327 -17.99 12.20 20.82
N THR A 328 -18.88 11.60 20.03
CA THR A 328 -18.85 10.16 19.70
C THR A 328 -17.47 9.66 19.28
N MET A 329 -16.76 10.39 18.41
CA MET A 329 -15.40 10.04 18.00
C MET A 329 -14.40 9.93 19.15
N GLN A 330 -14.53 10.80 20.17
CA GLN A 330 -13.66 10.88 21.33
C GLN A 330 -14.07 9.94 22.46
N THR A 331 -15.22 9.25 22.34
CA THR A 331 -15.63 8.20 23.28
C THR A 331 -14.84 6.91 23.12
N ALA A 332 -14.14 6.75 21.98
CA ALA A 332 -13.38 5.55 21.65
C ALA A 332 -12.38 5.18 22.74
N THR A 333 -12.53 3.98 23.31
CA THR A 333 -11.54 3.40 24.23
C THR A 333 -10.23 3.11 23.51
N PHE A 334 -10.31 2.54 22.31
CA PHE A 334 -9.16 2.33 21.45
C PHE A 334 -9.42 2.88 20.04
N ALA A 335 -8.52 3.72 19.54
CA ALA A 335 -8.57 4.30 18.20
C ALA A 335 -7.33 3.92 17.38
N ASN A 336 -7.51 3.39 16.17
CA ASN A 336 -6.44 3.16 15.23
C ASN A 336 -6.51 4.11 14.03
N THR A 337 -5.42 4.86 13.79
CA THR A 337 -5.25 5.67 12.57
C THR A 337 -4.11 5.18 11.68
N ALA A 338 -3.35 4.16 12.11
CA ALA A 338 -2.20 3.65 11.37
C ALA A 338 -2.59 2.65 10.27
N PRO A 339 -2.02 2.80 9.05
CA PRO A 339 -2.19 1.82 8.00
C PRO A 339 -1.42 0.52 8.30
N GLY A 340 -1.96 -0.63 7.87
CA GLY A 340 -1.36 -1.95 8.08
C GLY A 340 -1.44 -2.48 9.51
N PHE A 341 -2.19 -1.79 10.38
CA PHE A 341 -2.38 -2.17 11.78
C PHE A 341 -3.03 -3.55 11.89
N ILE A 342 -2.53 -4.38 12.79
CA ILE A 342 -3.16 -5.65 13.16
C ILE A 342 -3.31 -5.72 14.67
N ALA A 343 -4.54 -5.93 15.16
CA ALA A 343 -4.81 -6.32 16.54
C ALA A 343 -5.13 -7.81 16.63
N LYS A 344 -4.66 -8.47 17.70
CA LYS A 344 -4.88 -9.91 17.87
C LYS A 344 -5.05 -10.35 19.32
N ALA A 345 -6.05 -11.20 19.57
CA ALA A 345 -6.23 -11.91 20.84
C ALA A 345 -6.31 -10.97 22.06
N MET A 346 -7.09 -9.90 21.93
CA MET A 346 -7.34 -8.87 22.95
C MET A 346 -8.84 -8.55 23.02
N THR A 347 -9.25 -7.92 24.10
CA THR A 347 -10.58 -7.30 24.22
C THR A 347 -10.44 -5.79 24.22
N PHE A 348 -11.31 -5.12 23.48
CA PHE A 348 -11.52 -3.67 23.54
C PHE A 348 -12.96 -3.45 23.98
N GLU A 349 -13.18 -2.76 25.09
CA GLU A 349 -14.52 -2.57 25.64
C GLU A 349 -14.80 -1.15 26.09
N ASN A 350 -16.05 -0.73 25.94
CA ASN A 350 -16.58 0.47 26.55
C ASN A 350 -17.74 0.10 27.50
N THR A 351 -17.56 0.40 28.78
CA THR A 351 -18.44 -0.03 29.87
C THR A 351 -19.46 1.06 30.27
N ALA A 352 -19.67 2.09 29.46
CA ALA A 352 -20.63 3.16 29.76
C ALA A 352 -22.08 2.67 29.97
N GLY A 353 -22.44 1.52 29.39
CA GLY A 353 -23.79 0.99 29.46
C GLY A 353 -24.73 1.60 28.42
N PRO A 354 -25.96 1.06 28.29
CA PRO A 354 -26.94 1.55 27.30
C PRO A 354 -27.50 2.93 27.69
N ASP A 355 -27.39 3.32 28.97
CA ASP A 355 -27.70 4.65 29.48
C ASP A 355 -26.72 5.74 29.03
N GLY A 356 -25.51 5.38 28.59
CA GLY A 356 -24.49 6.32 28.13
C GLY A 356 -24.73 6.88 26.71
N HIS A 357 -25.73 6.36 26.00
CA HIS A 357 -25.91 6.57 24.56
C HIS A 357 -24.65 6.16 23.77
N GLN A 358 -24.19 6.95 22.79
CA GLN A 358 -23.04 6.59 21.95
C GLN A 358 -21.76 6.43 22.80
N ALA A 359 -21.13 5.25 22.72
CA ALA A 359 -19.95 4.92 23.52
C ALA A 359 -19.06 3.89 22.79
N VAL A 360 -18.06 4.39 22.06
CA VAL A 360 -17.23 3.58 21.17
C VAL A 360 -16.21 2.75 21.94
N ALA A 361 -16.15 1.44 21.67
CA ALA A 361 -15.11 0.56 22.20
C ALA A 361 -13.87 0.58 21.29
N PHE A 362 -14.08 0.46 19.97
CA PHE A 362 -13.01 0.44 18.99
C PHE A 362 -13.34 1.32 17.79
N ARG A 363 -12.50 2.31 17.50
CA ARG A 363 -12.56 3.17 16.31
C ARG A 363 -11.42 2.85 15.37
N ASN A 364 -11.71 2.64 14.10
CA ASN A 364 -10.68 2.32 13.11
C ASN A 364 -10.79 3.19 11.86
N GLN A 365 -9.68 3.83 11.53
CA GLN A 365 -9.47 4.71 10.38
C GLN A 365 -8.29 4.23 9.52
N GLY A 366 -7.49 3.28 10.00
CA GLY A 366 -6.29 2.80 9.32
C GLY A 366 -6.60 1.94 8.10
N ASP A 367 -5.98 2.25 6.95
CA ASP A 367 -6.13 1.46 5.73
C ASP A 367 -5.40 0.11 5.81
N MET A 368 -5.94 -0.90 5.14
CA MET A 368 -5.42 -2.27 5.16
C MET A 368 -5.20 -2.80 6.58
N SER A 369 -6.14 -2.49 7.49
CA SER A 369 -6.07 -2.89 8.89
C SER A 369 -6.86 -4.16 9.15
N ALA A 370 -6.46 -4.88 10.19
CA ALA A 370 -7.14 -6.12 10.56
C ALA A 370 -7.26 -6.32 12.08
N VAL A 371 -8.35 -6.97 12.49
CA VAL A 371 -8.60 -7.33 13.89
C VAL A 371 -8.99 -8.81 13.94
N ILE A 372 -8.18 -9.63 14.61
CA ILE A 372 -8.26 -11.08 14.47
C ILE A 372 -8.32 -11.78 15.83
N GLY A 373 -9.42 -12.49 16.11
CA GLY A 373 -9.55 -13.22 17.37
C GLY A 373 -9.73 -12.32 18.58
N CYS A 374 -10.34 -11.14 18.40
CA CYS A 374 -10.54 -10.15 19.46
C CYS A 374 -12.01 -10.07 19.88
N HIS A 375 -12.26 -9.55 21.08
CA HIS A 375 -13.60 -9.13 21.47
C HIS A 375 -13.72 -7.60 21.39
N ILE A 376 -14.83 -7.10 20.88
CA ILE A 376 -15.15 -5.68 20.78
C ILE A 376 -16.53 -5.48 21.41
N LEU A 377 -16.56 -4.94 22.63
CA LEU A 377 -17.72 -5.04 23.51
C LEU A 377 -18.23 -3.66 23.91
N GLY A 378 -19.53 -3.42 23.73
CA GLY A 378 -20.19 -2.19 24.14
C GLY A 378 -21.70 -2.32 24.12
N TYR A 379 -22.37 -1.19 23.94
CA TYR A 379 -23.82 -1.08 23.73
C TYR A 379 -24.07 -0.32 22.43
N GLN A 380 -24.45 0.96 22.50
CA GLN A 380 -24.64 1.80 21.32
C GLN A 380 -23.28 2.25 20.74
N ASP A 381 -23.14 2.20 19.41
CA ASP A 381 -21.96 2.66 18.67
C ASP A 381 -20.65 1.91 19.04
N THR A 382 -20.73 0.59 19.29
CA THR A 382 -19.59 -0.20 19.81
C THR A 382 -18.35 -0.19 18.90
N LEU A 383 -18.51 -0.50 17.61
CA LEU A 383 -17.44 -0.59 16.62
C LEU A 383 -17.63 0.48 15.55
N TYR A 384 -16.75 1.49 15.57
CA TYR A 384 -16.73 2.55 14.57
C TYR A 384 -15.73 2.21 13.45
N VAL A 385 -16.23 1.59 12.38
CA VAL A 385 -15.50 1.33 11.13
C VAL A 385 -15.45 2.61 10.27
N GLN A 386 -14.74 3.61 10.78
CA GLN A 386 -14.84 4.99 10.32
C GLN A 386 -14.51 5.18 8.83
N THR A 387 -13.36 4.70 8.36
CA THR A 387 -12.95 4.84 6.95
C THR A 387 -11.81 3.88 6.58
N ASN A 388 -11.45 3.84 5.29
CA ASN A 388 -10.45 2.95 4.68
C ASN A 388 -10.74 1.45 4.87
N ARG A 389 -9.98 0.57 4.21
CA ARG A 389 -10.28 -0.88 4.14
C ARG A 389 -9.96 -1.61 5.44
N GLN A 390 -10.91 -2.41 5.94
CA GLN A 390 -10.81 -3.08 7.24
C GLN A 390 -11.29 -4.53 7.18
N PHE A 391 -10.57 -5.42 7.87
CA PHE A 391 -10.89 -6.84 7.92
C PHE A 391 -10.97 -7.38 9.36
N TYR A 392 -12.13 -7.90 9.75
CA TYR A 392 -12.37 -8.46 11.08
C TYR A 392 -12.60 -9.97 10.94
N ARG A 393 -11.88 -10.81 11.70
CA ARG A 393 -12.02 -12.27 11.58
C ARG A 393 -11.91 -13.01 12.90
N ASN A 394 -12.78 -13.99 13.15
CA ASN A 394 -12.82 -14.74 14.40
C ASN A 394 -13.07 -13.85 15.63
N CYS A 395 -13.82 -12.75 15.46
CA CYS A 395 -14.07 -11.80 16.53
C CYS A 395 -15.39 -12.09 17.25
N VAL A 396 -15.56 -11.51 18.44
CA VAL A 396 -16.86 -11.35 19.09
C VAL A 396 -17.16 -9.86 19.13
N ILE A 397 -18.29 -9.44 18.56
CA ILE A 397 -18.71 -8.04 18.53
C ILE A 397 -20.08 -7.96 19.15
N SER A 398 -20.26 -7.14 20.19
CA SER A 398 -21.53 -7.07 20.92
C SER A 398 -22.03 -5.64 21.13
N GLY A 399 -23.32 -5.39 20.91
CA GLY A 399 -23.93 -4.10 21.19
C GLY A 399 -25.44 -4.07 20.98
N THR A 400 -26.02 -2.86 20.93
CA THR A 400 -27.47 -2.63 20.85
C THR A 400 -27.86 -1.84 19.59
N ILE A 401 -27.70 -0.53 19.62
CA ILE A 401 -28.06 0.40 18.54
C ILE A 401 -26.82 0.72 17.73
N ASP A 402 -26.90 0.55 16.41
CA ASP A 402 -25.88 0.92 15.41
C ASP A 402 -24.47 0.45 15.80
N PHE A 403 -24.37 -0.73 16.40
CA PHE A 403 -23.15 -1.10 17.11
C PHE A 403 -21.99 -1.50 16.17
N ILE A 404 -22.24 -1.57 14.85
CA ILE A 404 -21.24 -1.60 13.78
C ILE A 404 -21.60 -0.50 12.79
N PHE A 405 -20.86 0.61 12.80
CA PHE A 405 -21.22 1.79 12.01
C PHE A 405 -20.00 2.50 11.42
N GLY A 406 -20.21 3.28 10.38
CA GLY A 406 -19.15 4.04 9.70
C GLY A 406 -19.21 3.98 8.18
N THR A 407 -18.15 4.42 7.53
CA THR A 407 -18.06 4.58 6.07
C THR A 407 -16.85 3.84 5.50
N SER A 408 -16.41 2.78 6.16
CA SER A 408 -15.32 1.90 5.71
C SER A 408 -15.82 0.83 4.73
N PRO A 409 -15.02 0.41 3.73
CA PRO A 409 -15.12 -0.93 3.17
C PRO A 409 -14.70 -1.95 4.23
N THR A 410 -15.67 -2.64 4.81
CA THR A 410 -15.49 -3.56 5.93
C THR A 410 -15.98 -4.96 5.59
N VAL A 411 -15.16 -5.98 5.87
CA VAL A 411 -15.59 -7.38 5.89
C VAL A 411 -15.38 -7.96 7.28
N ILE A 412 -16.45 -8.46 7.88
CA ILE A 412 -16.46 -9.19 9.15
C ILE A 412 -16.75 -10.64 8.83
N GLN A 413 -15.79 -11.52 9.13
CA GLN A 413 -15.83 -12.92 8.71
C GLN A 413 -15.66 -13.90 9.88
N HIS A 414 -16.35 -15.03 9.86
CA HIS A 414 -16.16 -16.10 10.84
C HIS A 414 -16.25 -15.62 12.29
N SER A 415 -17.18 -14.70 12.56
CA SER A 415 -17.26 -13.98 13.84
C SER A 415 -18.62 -14.18 14.49
N VAL A 416 -18.70 -13.92 15.79
CA VAL A 416 -19.95 -13.95 16.55
C VAL A 416 -20.42 -12.51 16.77
N ILE A 417 -21.61 -12.20 16.28
CA ILE A 417 -22.27 -10.92 16.44
C ILE A 417 -23.36 -11.08 17.51
N VAL A 418 -23.17 -10.43 18.66
CA VAL A 418 -24.02 -10.59 19.84
C VAL A 418 -24.91 -9.37 20.03
N VAL A 419 -26.20 -9.54 19.79
CA VAL A 419 -27.21 -8.50 19.99
C VAL A 419 -27.62 -8.48 21.46
N ARG A 420 -27.41 -7.34 22.11
CA ARG A 420 -27.63 -7.16 23.54
C ARG A 420 -29.03 -6.61 23.83
N LYS A 421 -29.46 -6.68 25.08
CA LYS A 421 -30.69 -6.07 25.56
C LYS A 421 -30.48 -4.54 25.64
N PRO A 422 -31.25 -3.74 24.89
CA PRO A 422 -31.21 -2.28 25.00
C PRO A 422 -32.05 -1.80 26.18
N LEU A 423 -32.16 -0.47 26.37
CA LEU A 423 -33.13 0.08 27.31
C LEU A 423 -34.57 -0.22 26.87
N ASP A 424 -35.51 -0.09 27.80
CA ASP A 424 -36.93 -0.19 27.49
C ASP A 424 -37.32 0.87 26.44
N ASN A 425 -38.18 0.48 25.48
CA ASN A 425 -38.61 1.29 24.32
C ASN A 425 -37.54 1.59 23.25
N GLN A 426 -36.35 1.01 23.35
CA GLN A 426 -35.37 1.02 22.27
C GLN A 426 -35.54 -0.20 21.34
N LEU A 427 -34.84 -0.15 20.22
CA LEU A 427 -34.68 -1.24 19.27
C LEU A 427 -33.19 -1.54 19.11
N ASN A 428 -32.86 -2.69 18.52
CA ASN A 428 -31.50 -3.01 18.14
C ASN A 428 -31.30 -2.89 16.63
N THR A 429 -30.14 -2.36 16.23
CA THR A 429 -29.67 -2.30 14.84
C THR A 429 -28.23 -2.75 14.81
N ILE A 430 -27.94 -3.81 14.04
CA ILE A 430 -26.57 -4.34 13.95
C ILE A 430 -25.68 -3.36 13.19
N THR A 431 -26.11 -2.93 12.00
CA THR A 431 -25.32 -2.05 11.15
C THR A 431 -25.94 -0.68 10.90
N ALA A 432 -25.11 0.34 10.80
CA ALA A 432 -25.45 1.65 10.27
C ALA A 432 -24.35 2.13 9.30
N ASP A 433 -24.47 1.74 8.03
CA ASP A 433 -23.48 2.13 7.01
C ASP A 433 -23.72 3.56 6.50
N GLY A 434 -22.63 4.33 6.48
CA GLY A 434 -22.57 5.76 6.16
C GLY A 434 -22.17 6.07 4.72
N THR A 435 -22.34 5.14 3.76
CA THR A 435 -22.04 5.41 2.35
C THR A 435 -22.98 6.48 1.78
N SER A 436 -22.41 7.61 1.34
CA SER A 436 -23.20 8.79 0.93
C SER A 436 -23.13 9.15 -0.54
N GLU A 437 -22.19 8.57 -1.28
CA GLU A 437 -22.05 8.78 -2.73
C GLU A 437 -22.09 7.44 -3.45
N LYS A 438 -22.75 7.39 -4.61
CA LYS A 438 -22.97 6.17 -5.41
C LYS A 438 -21.68 5.40 -5.75
N ASN A 439 -20.58 6.12 -5.95
CA ASN A 439 -19.32 5.58 -6.47
C ASN A 439 -18.28 5.32 -5.36
N MET A 440 -18.65 5.51 -4.10
CA MET A 440 -17.80 5.10 -2.97
C MET A 440 -17.77 3.57 -2.89
N ASP A 441 -16.58 2.99 -2.80
CA ASP A 441 -16.39 1.54 -2.66
C ASP A 441 -16.46 1.11 -1.17
N THR A 442 -17.34 1.74 -0.38
CA THR A 442 -17.52 1.57 1.07
C THR A 442 -18.74 0.70 1.41
N GLY A 443 -18.83 0.14 2.60
CA GLY A 443 -19.95 -0.74 2.96
C GLY A 443 -19.56 -1.78 3.99
N ILE A 444 -20.56 -2.34 4.66
CA ILE A 444 -20.37 -3.37 5.69
C ILE A 444 -20.80 -4.73 5.15
N VAL A 445 -19.89 -5.70 5.15
CA VAL A 445 -20.18 -7.09 4.78
C VAL A 445 -20.01 -7.99 5.99
N ILE A 446 -21.06 -8.73 6.34
CA ILE A 446 -21.06 -9.77 7.37
C ILE A 446 -21.10 -11.11 6.65
N GLN A 447 -20.03 -11.89 6.73
CA GLN A 447 -19.87 -13.17 6.02
C GLN A 447 -19.57 -14.32 6.98
N ASP A 448 -20.24 -15.47 6.85
CA ASP A 448 -19.91 -16.67 7.65
C ASP A 448 -19.91 -16.37 9.16
N CYS A 449 -20.89 -15.59 9.65
CA CYS A 449 -20.97 -15.19 11.05
C CYS A 449 -22.16 -15.86 11.76
N ASP A 450 -22.06 -15.96 13.09
CA ASP A 450 -23.18 -16.33 13.95
C ASP A 450 -23.78 -15.06 14.56
N ILE A 451 -25.02 -14.73 14.21
CA ILE A 451 -25.74 -13.57 14.74
C ILE A 451 -26.73 -14.05 15.80
N ILE A 452 -26.45 -13.74 17.06
CA ILE A 452 -27.15 -14.30 18.22
C ILE A 452 -27.67 -13.22 19.17
N ALA A 453 -28.71 -13.54 19.93
CA ALA A 453 -29.15 -12.72 21.05
C ALA A 453 -28.37 -13.09 22.32
N GLU A 454 -28.01 -12.10 23.14
CA GLU A 454 -27.43 -12.37 24.45
C GLU A 454 -28.47 -12.99 25.42
N ALA A 455 -27.98 -13.56 26.52
CA ALA A 455 -28.80 -14.25 27.50
C ALA A 455 -29.92 -13.37 28.11
N GLU A 456 -29.68 -12.07 28.29
CA GLU A 456 -30.66 -11.12 28.83
C GLU A 456 -31.70 -10.66 27.80
N LEU A 457 -31.33 -10.60 26.51
CA LEU A 457 -32.27 -10.30 25.44
C LEU A 457 -33.19 -11.50 25.17
N PHE A 458 -32.66 -12.73 25.28
CA PHE A 458 -33.36 -13.94 24.85
C PHE A 458 -34.80 -14.07 25.41
N PRO A 459 -35.09 -13.86 26.71
CA PRO A 459 -36.46 -13.97 27.24
C PRO A 459 -37.45 -12.94 26.69
N VAL A 460 -36.96 -11.79 26.23
CA VAL A 460 -37.78 -10.65 25.76
C VAL A 460 -37.60 -10.37 24.26
N ARG A 461 -36.89 -11.25 23.54
CA ARG A 461 -36.44 -11.04 22.16
C ARG A 461 -37.54 -10.82 21.12
N PHE A 462 -38.77 -11.24 21.43
CA PHE A 462 -39.94 -11.01 20.57
C PHE A 462 -40.73 -9.74 20.94
N GLN A 463 -40.39 -9.11 22.06
CA GLN A 463 -40.98 -7.84 22.51
C GLN A 463 -40.11 -6.65 22.05
N ILE A 464 -38.81 -6.86 21.94
CA ILE A 464 -37.83 -5.86 21.49
C ILE A 464 -37.47 -6.13 20.03
N LYS A 465 -37.71 -5.15 19.17
CA LYS A 465 -37.39 -5.30 17.74
C LYS A 465 -35.88 -5.24 17.53
N SER A 466 -35.36 -6.18 16.75
CA SER A 466 -33.96 -6.22 16.33
C SER A 466 -33.86 -6.34 14.81
N TYR A 467 -32.97 -5.56 14.21
CA TYR A 467 -32.79 -5.42 12.78
C TYR A 467 -31.33 -5.64 12.36
N LEU A 468 -31.12 -6.12 11.14
CA LEU A 468 -29.80 -6.25 10.52
C LEU A 468 -29.14 -4.88 10.35
N GLY A 469 -29.93 -3.83 10.10
CA GLY A 469 -29.41 -2.47 10.06
C GLY A 469 -30.41 -1.42 9.63
N ARG A 470 -29.91 -0.19 9.53
CA ARG A 470 -30.64 0.99 9.03
C ARG A 470 -29.72 1.93 8.24
N PRO A 471 -30.25 2.65 7.24
CA PRO A 471 -29.41 3.43 6.32
C PRO A 471 -29.01 4.77 6.92
N TRP A 472 -27.80 4.87 7.47
CA TRP A 472 -27.33 6.15 8.03
C TRP A 472 -27.19 7.24 6.96
N LYS A 473 -26.87 6.85 5.72
CA LYS A 473 -26.72 7.74 4.56
C LYS A 473 -27.40 7.20 3.31
N LYS A 474 -27.58 8.08 2.33
CA LYS A 474 -28.34 7.87 1.09
C LYS A 474 -28.00 6.60 0.31
N TYR A 475 -26.72 6.24 0.21
CA TYR A 475 -26.27 5.06 -0.53
C TYR A 475 -25.78 3.95 0.41
N SER A 476 -26.33 3.89 1.63
CA SER A 476 -25.97 2.89 2.65
C SER A 476 -25.90 1.49 2.04
N ARG A 477 -24.80 0.79 2.29
CA ARG A 477 -24.52 -0.51 1.70
C ARG A 477 -24.17 -1.53 2.78
N THR A 478 -25.01 -2.54 2.91
CA THR A 478 -24.78 -3.66 3.85
C THR A 478 -25.17 -4.98 3.21
N VAL A 479 -24.30 -5.98 3.33
CA VAL A 479 -24.54 -7.34 2.83
C VAL A 479 -24.36 -8.34 3.97
N VAL A 480 -25.36 -9.19 4.20
CA VAL A 480 -25.29 -10.29 5.17
C VAL A 480 -25.35 -11.61 4.41
N MET A 481 -24.27 -12.38 4.45
CA MET A 481 -24.17 -13.60 3.64
C MET A 481 -23.55 -14.77 4.39
N GLU A 482 -23.96 -15.98 4.01
CA GLU A 482 -23.46 -17.26 4.53
C GLU A 482 -23.50 -17.34 6.06
N SER A 483 -24.39 -16.57 6.71
CA SER A 483 -24.40 -16.38 8.16
C SER A 483 -25.60 -17.08 8.81
N THR A 484 -25.45 -17.50 10.06
CA THR A 484 -26.56 -18.05 10.85
C THR A 484 -27.22 -16.95 11.66
N ILE A 485 -28.53 -16.77 11.52
CA ILE A 485 -29.30 -15.72 12.18
C ILE A 485 -30.28 -16.33 13.19
N GLY A 486 -30.15 -15.93 14.46
CA GLY A 486 -31.06 -16.33 15.54
C GLY A 486 -32.51 -15.86 15.35
N ASP A 487 -33.43 -16.41 16.14
CA ASP A 487 -34.88 -16.22 15.98
C ASP A 487 -35.39 -14.83 16.41
N PHE A 488 -34.52 -14.01 16.99
CA PHE A 488 -34.85 -12.69 17.51
C PHE A 488 -34.98 -11.61 16.43
N LEU A 489 -34.55 -11.88 15.19
CA LEU A 489 -34.60 -10.89 14.11
C LEU A 489 -36.07 -10.61 13.74
N HIS A 490 -36.44 -9.32 13.71
CA HIS A 490 -37.77 -8.93 13.25
C HIS A 490 -37.97 -9.30 11.77
N PRO A 491 -39.14 -9.81 11.33
CA PRO A 491 -39.34 -10.31 9.96
C PRO A 491 -39.00 -9.31 8.84
N GLU A 492 -39.23 -8.02 9.08
CA GLU A 492 -38.85 -6.91 8.19
C GLU A 492 -37.34 -6.91 7.84
N GLY A 493 -36.49 -7.41 8.74
CA GLY A 493 -35.04 -7.54 8.60
C GLY A 493 -34.29 -6.21 8.73
N TRP A 494 -34.80 -5.15 8.13
CA TRP A 494 -34.19 -3.81 8.08
C TRP A 494 -35.20 -2.75 8.51
N CYS A 495 -34.74 -1.64 9.11
CA CYS A 495 -35.63 -0.56 9.55
C CYS A 495 -35.23 0.80 8.96
N PRO A 496 -36.18 1.71 8.72
CA PRO A 496 -35.91 3.00 8.10
C PRO A 496 -35.04 3.88 9.00
N TRP A 497 -34.36 4.86 8.40
CA TRP A 497 -33.74 5.94 9.15
C TRP A 497 -34.80 6.97 9.55
N ALA A 498 -34.69 7.55 10.74
CA ALA A 498 -35.68 8.51 11.20
C ALA A 498 -35.53 9.84 10.46
N GLY A 499 -36.61 10.33 9.83
CA GLY A 499 -36.70 11.67 9.26
C GLY A 499 -36.14 11.83 7.83
N GLU A 500 -35.49 10.81 7.26
CA GLU A 500 -34.95 10.85 5.89
C GLU A 500 -35.35 9.58 5.12
N TYR A 501 -35.45 9.69 3.79
CA TYR A 501 -35.83 8.59 2.89
C TYR A 501 -34.64 8.20 1.99
N PHE A 502 -34.13 6.99 2.16
CA PHE A 502 -32.97 6.42 1.46
C PHE A 502 -33.26 5.04 0.83
N GLU A 503 -34.48 4.55 1.00
CA GLU A 503 -34.97 3.23 0.63
C GLU A 503 -34.88 2.96 -0.88
N ASP A 504 -34.78 3.99 -1.70
CA ASP A 504 -34.65 3.87 -3.16
C ASP A 504 -33.22 3.72 -3.67
N THR A 505 -32.23 4.12 -2.86
CA THR A 505 -30.83 4.29 -3.29
C THR A 505 -29.82 3.45 -2.51
N LEU A 506 -30.18 2.99 -1.32
CA LEU A 506 -29.37 2.04 -0.55
C LEU A 506 -29.14 0.73 -1.31
N TYR A 507 -28.15 -0.06 -0.87
CA TYR A 507 -27.90 -1.42 -1.35
C TYR A 507 -27.87 -2.38 -0.16
N TYR A 508 -29.01 -2.98 0.16
CA TYR A 508 -29.11 -4.04 1.17
C TYR A 508 -29.38 -5.38 0.52
N ALA A 509 -28.60 -6.40 0.90
CA ALA A 509 -28.68 -7.72 0.30
C ALA A 509 -28.42 -8.84 1.31
N GLU A 510 -29.03 -9.99 1.05
CA GLU A 510 -28.82 -11.22 1.81
C GLU A 510 -28.40 -12.36 0.85
N TYR A 511 -27.53 -13.26 1.28
CA TYR A 511 -27.14 -14.42 0.47
C TYR A 511 -26.88 -15.67 1.31
N ASN A 512 -27.60 -16.75 1.05
CA ASN A 512 -27.33 -18.07 1.65
C ASN A 512 -27.23 -18.05 3.20
N ASN A 513 -28.03 -17.22 3.86
CA ASN A 513 -28.13 -17.21 5.32
C ASN A 513 -28.95 -18.40 5.83
N ALA A 514 -28.66 -18.86 7.04
CA ALA A 514 -29.33 -19.97 7.69
C ALA A 514 -29.87 -19.56 9.07
N GLY A 515 -30.62 -20.47 9.71
CA GLY A 515 -31.19 -20.25 11.04
C GLY A 515 -32.58 -19.60 11.02
N PRO A 516 -33.26 -19.57 12.17
CA PRO A 516 -34.66 -19.16 12.26
C PRO A 516 -34.93 -17.70 11.91
N GLY A 517 -33.95 -16.80 12.00
CA GLY A 517 -34.09 -15.39 11.58
C GLY A 517 -33.83 -15.13 10.09
N ALA A 518 -33.38 -16.14 9.33
CA ALA A 518 -33.00 -15.99 7.92
C ALA A 518 -34.18 -16.03 6.95
N ALA A 519 -35.40 -16.30 7.42
CA ALA A 519 -36.61 -16.28 6.60
C ALA A 519 -36.82 -14.89 5.95
N MET A 520 -37.02 -14.87 4.63
CA MET A 520 -37.04 -13.64 3.83
C MET A 520 -38.46 -13.19 3.42
N GLU A 521 -39.49 -13.99 3.68
CA GLU A 521 -40.86 -13.77 3.23
C GLU A 521 -41.48 -12.48 3.80
N GLY A 522 -41.04 -12.08 5.00
CA GLY A 522 -41.49 -10.88 5.72
C GLY A 522 -40.62 -9.64 5.52
N ARG A 523 -39.57 -9.72 4.69
CA ARG A 523 -38.61 -8.62 4.50
C ARG A 523 -39.26 -7.40 3.86
N ILE A 524 -38.68 -6.24 4.12
CA ILE A 524 -39.10 -4.98 3.49
C ILE A 524 -39.03 -5.05 1.95
N LYS A 525 -39.81 -4.19 1.27
CA LYS A 525 -39.94 -4.15 -0.20
C LYS A 525 -39.35 -2.90 -0.83
N TRP A 526 -38.34 -2.33 -0.19
CA TRP A 526 -37.65 -1.14 -0.66
C TRP A 526 -36.95 -1.40 -1.99
N LYS A 527 -36.86 -0.39 -2.85
CA LYS A 527 -36.21 -0.53 -4.15
C LYS A 527 -34.70 -0.80 -4.03
N GLY A 528 -34.05 -0.27 -2.99
CA GLY A 528 -32.65 -0.54 -2.65
C GLY A 528 -32.42 -1.88 -1.93
N TYR A 529 -33.47 -2.62 -1.59
CA TYR A 529 -33.33 -3.98 -1.07
C TYR A 529 -33.29 -4.97 -2.23
N HIS A 530 -32.15 -5.64 -2.39
CA HIS A 530 -31.88 -6.56 -3.47
C HIS A 530 -32.28 -8.01 -3.14
N GLY A 531 -32.79 -8.28 -1.94
CA GLY A 531 -33.23 -9.61 -1.54
C GLY A 531 -32.11 -10.64 -1.61
N LEU A 532 -32.44 -11.82 -2.13
CA LEU A 532 -31.50 -12.92 -2.34
C LEU A 532 -30.72 -12.66 -3.64
N ILE A 533 -29.49 -12.17 -3.49
CA ILE A 533 -28.59 -11.92 -4.62
C ILE A 533 -28.03 -13.21 -5.21
N SER A 534 -27.49 -13.15 -6.42
CA SER A 534 -26.81 -14.28 -7.06
C SER A 534 -25.46 -14.59 -6.43
N ARG A 535 -24.92 -15.78 -6.70
CA ARG A 535 -23.57 -16.16 -6.24
C ARG A 535 -22.49 -15.25 -6.85
N GLU A 536 -22.67 -14.85 -8.10
CA GLU A 536 -21.75 -14.00 -8.85
C GLU A 536 -21.70 -12.58 -8.27
N GLU A 537 -22.85 -12.05 -7.84
CA GLU A 537 -22.95 -10.78 -7.10
C GLU A 537 -22.35 -10.92 -5.70
N ALA A 538 -22.71 -11.96 -4.95
CA ALA A 538 -22.16 -12.23 -3.62
C ALA A 538 -20.63 -12.36 -3.64
N ALA A 539 -20.06 -12.93 -4.70
CA ALA A 539 -18.61 -13.05 -4.88
C ALA A 539 -17.88 -11.70 -4.89
N GLN A 540 -18.54 -10.61 -5.31
CA GLN A 540 -17.97 -9.25 -5.29
C GLN A 540 -17.78 -8.72 -3.85
N PHE A 541 -18.55 -9.23 -2.90
CA PHE A 541 -18.50 -8.85 -1.49
C PHE A 541 -17.52 -9.69 -0.66
N THR A 542 -16.86 -10.68 -1.26
CA THR A 542 -15.82 -11.46 -0.57
C THR A 542 -14.59 -10.61 -0.25
N ALA A 543 -13.88 -10.94 0.83
CA ALA A 543 -12.71 -10.18 1.29
C ALA A 543 -11.65 -9.92 0.20
N GLY A 544 -11.43 -10.88 -0.71
CA GLY A 544 -10.45 -10.73 -1.80
C GLY A 544 -10.87 -9.73 -2.90
N GLN A 545 -12.18 -9.51 -3.08
CA GLN A 545 -12.72 -8.59 -4.10
C GLN A 545 -13.10 -7.24 -3.49
N PHE A 546 -13.87 -7.24 -2.40
CA PHE A 546 -14.39 -6.02 -1.79
C PHE A 546 -13.29 -5.18 -1.13
N LEU A 547 -12.29 -5.81 -0.53
CA LEU A 547 -11.16 -5.13 0.14
C LEU A 547 -9.92 -5.06 -0.75
N LYS A 548 -10.08 -5.14 -2.08
CA LYS A 548 -8.97 -5.19 -3.04
C LYS A 548 -8.09 -3.94 -2.95
N ALA A 549 -6.77 -4.14 -3.02
CA ALA A 549 -5.78 -3.09 -3.26
C ALA A 549 -5.48 -2.93 -4.75
N GLY A 550 -5.06 -1.72 -5.16
CA GLY A 550 -4.56 -1.48 -6.50
C GLY A 550 -3.39 -2.42 -6.81
N LEU A 551 -3.27 -2.85 -8.06
CA LEU A 551 -2.16 -3.70 -8.48
C LEU A 551 -0.90 -2.83 -8.61
N GLY A 552 -0.24 -2.51 -7.49
CA GLY A 552 1.17 -2.16 -7.56
C GLY A 552 1.91 -3.35 -8.20
N ALA A 553 2.86 -3.10 -9.11
CA ALA A 553 3.65 -4.15 -9.77
C ALA A 553 4.62 -4.82 -8.78
N PHE A 554 4.04 -5.53 -7.82
CA PHE A 554 4.73 -6.21 -6.74
C PHE A 554 4.55 -7.71 -6.91
N LEU A 555 5.67 -8.43 -6.99
CA LEU A 555 5.68 -9.88 -6.95
C LEU A 555 6.20 -10.32 -5.57
N TYR A 556 5.28 -10.82 -4.75
CA TYR A 556 5.60 -11.43 -3.46
C TYR A 556 5.45 -12.94 -3.57
N GLY A 557 6.51 -13.67 -3.23
CA GLY A 557 6.46 -15.12 -3.05
C GLY A 557 6.42 -15.55 -1.58
N ASP A 558 6.20 -16.84 -1.38
CA ASP A 558 6.09 -17.50 -0.06
C ASP A 558 7.46 -17.82 0.57
N GLY A 559 8.53 -17.39 -0.07
CA GLY A 559 9.91 -17.73 0.25
C GLY A 559 10.66 -18.29 -0.98
N PRO A 560 11.97 -18.05 -1.08
CA PRO A 560 12.81 -18.72 -2.07
C PRO A 560 12.72 -20.25 -1.94
N GLY A 561 12.63 -20.94 -3.08
CA GLY A 561 12.45 -22.39 -3.16
C GLY A 561 10.99 -22.85 -2.96
N LYS A 562 10.05 -21.95 -2.72
CA LYS A 562 8.61 -22.27 -2.65
C LYS A 562 7.82 -21.69 -3.82
N THR A 563 7.91 -20.38 -4.00
CA THR A 563 7.35 -19.73 -5.18
C THR A 563 8.44 -19.66 -6.23
N ILE A 564 8.37 -20.56 -7.21
CA ILE A 564 9.39 -20.71 -8.25
C ILE A 564 8.76 -20.35 -9.60
N VAL A 565 9.30 -19.32 -10.25
CA VAL A 565 9.05 -19.01 -11.65
C VAL A 565 10.18 -19.66 -12.44
N THR A 566 9.85 -20.71 -13.19
CA THR A 566 10.83 -21.52 -13.92
C THR A 566 10.62 -21.46 -15.43
N GLY A 567 11.72 -21.53 -16.18
CA GLY A 567 11.77 -21.61 -17.63
C GLY A 567 13.00 -22.39 -18.08
N HIS A 568 13.09 -22.72 -19.36
CA HIS A 568 14.19 -23.53 -19.91
C HIS A 568 14.68 -23.06 -21.28
N LYS A 569 14.23 -21.88 -21.73
CA LYS A 569 14.65 -21.33 -23.03
C LYS A 569 16.13 -21.00 -22.98
N ASN A 570 16.82 -21.27 -24.08
CA ASN A 570 18.27 -21.11 -24.17
C ASN A 570 18.71 -20.83 -25.60
N PHE A 571 19.94 -20.36 -25.74
CA PHE A 571 20.49 -19.95 -27.02
C PHE A 571 20.77 -21.11 -27.98
N ARG A 572 21.16 -22.27 -27.45
CA ARG A 572 21.44 -23.48 -28.25
C ARG A 572 20.22 -23.95 -29.04
N ASP A 573 19.02 -23.74 -28.49
CA ASP A 573 17.74 -24.03 -29.14
C ASP A 573 17.29 -22.95 -30.14
N GLY A 574 18.18 -22.01 -30.50
CA GLY A 574 17.91 -20.97 -31.49
C GLY A 574 17.19 -19.73 -30.95
N VAL A 575 16.95 -19.64 -29.63
CA VAL A 575 16.31 -18.49 -29.00
C VAL A 575 17.36 -17.41 -28.71
N LYS A 576 17.14 -16.17 -29.15
CA LYS A 576 18.09 -15.08 -28.84
C LYS A 576 18.12 -14.83 -27.33
N THR A 577 19.29 -14.51 -26.77
CA THR A 577 19.49 -14.30 -25.32
C THR A 577 18.41 -13.43 -24.65
N MET A 578 18.01 -12.32 -25.27
CA MET A 578 16.94 -11.48 -24.69
C MET A 578 15.60 -12.21 -24.52
N GLN A 579 15.32 -13.19 -25.38
CA GLN A 579 14.08 -13.98 -25.41
C GLN A 579 14.19 -15.27 -24.59
N THR A 580 15.37 -15.60 -24.04
CA THR A 580 15.55 -16.75 -23.15
C THR A 580 15.10 -16.45 -21.71
N ALA A 581 14.84 -15.18 -21.40
CA ALA A 581 14.38 -14.73 -20.09
C ALA A 581 13.15 -15.51 -19.59
N THR A 582 13.33 -16.22 -18.48
CA THR A 582 12.24 -16.87 -17.74
C THR A 582 11.28 -15.83 -17.17
N PHE A 583 11.82 -14.74 -16.63
CA PHE A 583 11.05 -13.57 -16.23
C PHE A 583 11.69 -12.29 -16.77
N ALA A 584 10.87 -11.35 -17.24
CA ALA A 584 11.30 -10.05 -17.71
C ALA A 584 10.51 -8.93 -17.02
N ASN A 585 11.20 -8.08 -16.26
CA ASN A 585 10.65 -6.85 -15.73
C ASN A 585 10.93 -5.68 -16.69
N THR A 586 9.90 -4.90 -17.00
CA THR A 586 10.01 -3.61 -17.70
C THR A 586 9.33 -2.46 -16.95
N ALA A 587 8.78 -2.72 -15.77
CA ALA A 587 8.02 -1.75 -15.00
C ALA A 587 8.95 -0.93 -14.07
N PRO A 588 8.81 0.41 -14.04
CA PRO A 588 9.48 1.22 -13.03
C PRO A 588 8.88 0.97 -11.64
N GLY A 589 9.67 1.11 -10.58
CA GLY A 589 9.23 0.89 -9.20
C GLY A 589 8.91 -0.58 -8.86
N PHE A 590 9.25 -1.52 -9.75
CA PHE A 590 8.97 -2.94 -9.57
C PHE A 590 9.65 -3.49 -8.32
N ILE A 591 8.89 -4.20 -7.49
CA ILE A 591 9.43 -4.96 -6.35
C ILE A 591 9.17 -6.44 -6.55
N ALA A 592 10.22 -7.25 -6.53
CA ALA A 592 10.11 -8.69 -6.29
C ALA A 592 10.65 -9.03 -4.90
N LYS A 593 9.94 -9.87 -4.15
CA LYS A 593 10.37 -10.28 -2.82
C LYS A 593 10.07 -11.74 -2.53
N ALA A 594 11.04 -12.41 -1.90
CA ALA A 594 10.90 -13.75 -1.34
C ALA A 594 10.44 -14.83 -2.35
N MET A 595 11.05 -14.88 -3.53
CA MET A 595 10.71 -15.88 -4.56
C MET A 595 11.94 -16.34 -5.35
N THR A 596 11.77 -17.37 -6.17
CA THR A 596 12.82 -17.90 -7.06
C THR A 596 12.47 -17.64 -8.52
N PHE A 597 13.45 -17.12 -9.27
CA PHE A 597 13.46 -17.10 -10.73
C PHE A 597 14.56 -18.04 -11.18
N GLU A 598 14.20 -19.07 -11.95
CA GLU A 598 15.13 -20.13 -12.32
C GLU A 598 15.06 -20.41 -13.82
N ASN A 599 16.20 -20.38 -14.49
CA ASN A 599 16.34 -20.97 -15.82
C ASN A 599 17.02 -22.35 -15.72
N THR A 600 16.29 -23.38 -16.10
CA THR A 600 16.63 -24.80 -15.95
C THR A 600 17.37 -25.39 -17.16
N ALA A 601 17.74 -24.57 -18.15
CA ALA A 601 18.38 -25.02 -19.39
C ALA A 601 19.72 -25.76 -19.18
N GLY A 602 20.35 -25.62 -18.01
CA GLY A 602 21.64 -26.26 -17.74
C GLY A 602 22.84 -25.51 -18.36
N PRO A 603 24.07 -25.97 -18.07
CA PRO A 603 25.28 -25.37 -18.64
C PRO A 603 25.42 -25.66 -20.15
N ASP A 604 24.78 -26.74 -20.63
CA ASP A 604 24.69 -27.11 -22.05
C ASP A 604 23.85 -26.16 -22.91
N GLY A 605 22.95 -25.38 -22.29
CA GLY A 605 22.07 -24.43 -22.97
C GLY A 605 22.77 -23.15 -23.44
N HIS A 606 24.01 -22.91 -23.00
CA HIS A 606 24.70 -21.62 -23.15
C HIS A 606 23.86 -20.47 -22.56
N GLN A 607 23.66 -19.36 -23.29
CA GLN A 607 22.97 -18.18 -22.77
C GLN A 607 21.51 -18.49 -22.41
N ALA A 608 21.17 -18.37 -21.13
CA ALA A 608 19.85 -18.72 -20.60
C ALA A 608 19.48 -17.81 -19.41
N VAL A 609 18.68 -16.76 -19.69
CA VAL A 609 18.35 -15.73 -18.70
C VAL A 609 17.26 -16.24 -17.74
N ALA A 610 17.52 -16.18 -16.45
CA ALA A 610 16.52 -16.43 -15.40
C ALA A 610 15.71 -15.17 -15.12
N PHE A 611 16.39 -14.03 -15.00
CA PHE A 611 15.74 -12.76 -14.70
C PHE A 611 16.34 -11.64 -15.55
N ARG A 612 15.48 -11.00 -16.36
CA ARG A 612 15.83 -9.80 -17.12
C ARG A 612 15.17 -8.58 -16.51
N ASN A 613 15.94 -7.54 -16.23
CA ASN A 613 15.41 -6.31 -15.63
C ASN A 613 15.73 -5.07 -16.46
N GLN A 614 14.66 -4.36 -16.84
CA GLN A 614 14.70 -3.08 -17.55
C GLN A 614 13.99 -1.96 -16.75
N GLY A 615 13.39 -2.29 -15.62
CA GLY A 615 12.64 -1.33 -14.81
C GLY A 615 13.57 -0.34 -14.11
N ASP A 616 13.20 0.94 -14.12
CA ASP A 616 13.89 1.96 -13.31
C ASP A 616 13.42 1.92 -11.86
N MET A 617 14.28 2.30 -10.92
CA MET A 617 13.98 2.22 -9.49
C MET A 617 13.43 0.84 -9.10
N SER A 618 14.03 -0.23 -9.63
CA SER A 618 13.57 -1.60 -9.40
C SER A 618 14.30 -2.22 -8.20
N ALA A 619 13.56 -2.86 -7.30
CA ALA A 619 14.10 -3.52 -6.11
C ALA A 619 13.78 -5.02 -6.08
N VAL A 620 14.79 -5.87 -5.86
CA VAL A 620 14.63 -7.32 -5.73
C VAL A 620 15.20 -7.76 -4.40
N ILE A 621 14.35 -8.24 -3.49
CA ILE A 621 14.69 -8.42 -2.08
C ILE A 621 14.46 -9.86 -1.63
N GLY A 622 15.51 -10.55 -1.18
CA GLY A 622 15.34 -11.89 -0.64
C GLY A 622 14.95 -12.93 -1.70
N CYS A 623 15.37 -12.75 -2.95
CA CYS A 623 15.01 -13.66 -4.06
C CYS A 623 16.18 -14.57 -4.44
N HIS A 624 15.87 -15.75 -4.99
CA HIS A 624 16.87 -16.59 -5.67
C HIS A 624 16.78 -16.36 -7.18
N ILE A 625 17.91 -16.11 -7.83
CA ILE A 625 18.02 -15.91 -9.28
C ILE A 625 19.04 -16.95 -9.78
N LEU A 626 18.53 -18.04 -10.33
CA LEU A 626 19.29 -19.27 -10.52
C LEU A 626 19.41 -19.62 -12.00
N GLY A 627 20.62 -19.91 -12.44
CA GLY A 627 20.92 -20.34 -13.80
C GLY A 627 22.35 -20.83 -13.95
N TYR A 628 22.87 -20.76 -15.17
CA TYR A 628 24.26 -21.04 -15.52
C TYR A 628 24.84 -19.84 -16.25
N GLN A 629 24.92 -19.85 -17.59
CA GLN A 629 25.42 -18.73 -18.37
C GLN A 629 24.32 -17.68 -18.62
N ASP A 630 24.67 -16.39 -18.46
CA ASP A 630 23.77 -15.23 -18.64
C ASP A 630 22.54 -15.24 -17.69
N THR A 631 22.72 -15.55 -16.40
CA THR A 631 21.62 -15.77 -15.45
C THR A 631 20.78 -14.51 -15.14
N LEU A 632 21.41 -13.44 -14.67
CA LEU A 632 20.79 -12.17 -14.30
C LEU A 632 21.19 -11.10 -15.32
N TYR A 633 20.21 -10.67 -16.12
CA TYR A 633 20.40 -9.61 -17.11
C TYR A 633 19.93 -8.26 -16.55
N VAL A 634 20.87 -7.50 -15.98
CA VAL A 634 20.68 -6.11 -15.51
C VAL A 634 20.72 -5.13 -16.68
N GLN A 635 19.68 -5.18 -17.51
CA GLN A 635 19.71 -4.62 -18.85
C GLN A 635 19.79 -3.08 -18.90
N THR A 636 18.95 -2.37 -18.14
CA THR A 636 18.93 -0.88 -18.14
C THR A 636 18.29 -0.30 -16.88
N ASN A 637 18.51 1.00 -16.64
CA ASN A 637 17.96 1.81 -15.54
C ASN A 637 18.41 1.38 -14.13
N ARG A 638 18.01 2.10 -13.08
CA ARG A 638 18.49 1.87 -11.69
C ARG A 638 17.90 0.61 -11.09
N GLN A 639 18.77 -0.25 -10.57
CA GLN A 639 18.37 -1.53 -10.02
C GLN A 639 19.09 -1.82 -8.70
N PHE A 640 18.34 -2.34 -7.73
CA PHE A 640 18.82 -2.67 -6.41
C PHE A 640 18.45 -4.11 -6.05
N TYR A 641 19.43 -4.91 -5.69
CA TYR A 641 19.24 -6.30 -5.28
C TYR A 641 19.77 -6.45 -3.86
N ARG A 642 18.99 -7.02 -2.93
CA ARG A 642 19.45 -7.22 -1.55
C ARG A 642 18.98 -8.54 -0.95
N ASN A 643 19.83 -9.18 -0.16
CA ASN A 643 19.55 -10.47 0.48
C ASN A 643 19.23 -11.57 -0.54
N CYS A 644 19.74 -11.46 -1.77
CA CYS A 644 19.46 -12.40 -2.84
C CYS A 644 20.48 -13.54 -2.87
N VAL A 645 20.11 -14.65 -3.51
CA VAL A 645 21.06 -15.68 -3.96
C VAL A 645 21.11 -15.63 -5.47
N ILE A 646 22.27 -15.36 -6.04
CA ILE A 646 22.46 -15.28 -7.50
C ILE A 646 23.51 -16.31 -7.89
N SER A 647 23.17 -17.24 -8.77
CA SER A 647 24.07 -18.35 -9.11
C SER A 647 24.25 -18.53 -10.61
N GLY A 648 25.48 -18.76 -11.06
CA GLY A 648 25.75 -19.09 -12.46
C GLY A 648 27.21 -19.42 -12.74
N THR A 649 27.57 -19.50 -14.01
CA THR A 649 28.90 -19.91 -14.49
C THR A 649 29.63 -18.78 -15.22
N ILE A 650 29.17 -18.45 -16.43
CA ILE A 650 29.79 -17.47 -17.34
C ILE A 650 28.87 -16.25 -17.46
N ASP A 651 29.45 -15.06 -17.26
CA ASP A 651 28.81 -13.75 -17.42
C ASP A 651 27.44 -13.68 -16.72
N PHE A 652 27.32 -14.32 -15.57
CA PHE A 652 25.99 -14.63 -15.04
C PHE A 652 25.32 -13.44 -14.36
N ILE A 653 26.03 -12.33 -14.19
CA ILE A 653 25.48 -11.00 -13.90
C ILE A 653 25.99 -10.04 -14.97
N PHE A 654 25.13 -9.67 -15.92
CA PHE A 654 25.56 -8.92 -17.10
C PHE A 654 24.55 -7.85 -17.49
N GLY A 655 24.99 -6.84 -18.24
CA GLY A 655 24.13 -5.77 -18.75
C GLY A 655 24.75 -4.39 -18.60
N THR A 656 23.93 -3.33 -18.75
CA THR A 656 24.38 -1.94 -18.83
C THR A 656 23.57 -1.04 -17.89
N SER A 657 23.11 -1.58 -16.76
CA SER A 657 22.36 -0.86 -15.73
C SER A 657 23.30 -0.28 -14.68
N PRO A 658 22.99 0.88 -14.05
CA PRO A 658 23.47 1.17 -12.70
C PRO A 658 22.83 0.20 -11.71
N THR A 659 23.61 -0.79 -11.29
CA THR A 659 23.18 -1.88 -10.42
C THR A 659 23.98 -1.90 -9.13
N VAL A 660 23.30 -2.01 -7.99
CA VAL A 660 23.93 -2.38 -6.71
C VAL A 660 23.32 -3.68 -6.20
N ILE A 661 24.17 -4.68 -5.97
CA ILE A 661 23.85 -5.94 -5.32
C ILE A 661 24.46 -5.90 -3.92
N GLN A 662 23.61 -5.94 -2.90
CA GLN A 662 23.99 -5.68 -1.52
C GLN A 662 23.65 -6.86 -0.62
N HIS A 663 24.50 -7.21 0.34
CA HIS A 663 24.17 -8.23 1.36
C HIS A 663 23.61 -9.53 0.78
N SER A 664 24.20 -10.03 -0.30
CA SER A 664 23.69 -11.14 -1.09
C SER A 664 24.74 -12.25 -1.21
N VAL A 665 24.30 -13.46 -1.54
CA VAL A 665 25.19 -14.60 -1.79
C VAL A 665 25.32 -14.80 -3.29
N ILE A 666 26.55 -14.71 -3.79
CA ILE A 666 26.91 -14.93 -5.18
C ILE A 666 27.55 -16.31 -5.29
N VAL A 667 26.86 -17.25 -5.94
CA VAL A 667 27.26 -18.66 -6.02
C VAL A 667 27.85 -18.97 -7.39
N VAL A 668 29.15 -19.21 -7.44
CA VAL A 668 29.85 -19.60 -8.65
C VAL A 668 29.72 -21.11 -8.85
N ARG A 669 29.12 -21.48 -9.98
CA ARG A 669 28.80 -22.87 -10.31
C ARG A 669 29.89 -23.53 -11.13
N LYS A 670 29.89 -24.87 -11.22
CA LYS A 670 30.81 -25.63 -12.05
C LYS A 670 30.40 -25.46 -13.53
N PRO A 671 31.28 -24.93 -14.39
CA PRO A 671 31.01 -24.82 -15.81
C PRO A 671 31.27 -26.16 -16.53
N LEU A 672 31.07 -26.21 -17.85
CA LEU A 672 31.45 -27.38 -18.63
C LEU A 672 32.98 -27.54 -18.67
N ASP A 673 33.44 -28.72 -19.07
CA ASP A 673 34.87 -28.99 -19.24
C ASP A 673 35.51 -27.98 -20.19
N ASN A 674 36.72 -27.52 -19.84
CA ASN A 674 37.49 -26.49 -20.57
C ASN A 674 36.87 -25.08 -20.60
N GLN A 675 35.84 -24.81 -19.81
CA GLN A 675 35.33 -23.46 -19.58
C GLN A 675 35.93 -22.82 -18.32
N LEU A 676 35.77 -21.50 -18.25
CA LEU A 676 36.09 -20.67 -17.07
C LEU A 676 34.80 -20.09 -16.50
N ASN A 677 34.87 -19.51 -15.31
CA ASN A 677 33.76 -18.75 -14.72
C ASN A 677 34.04 -17.25 -14.72
N THR A 678 33.01 -16.45 -14.99
CA THR A 678 33.00 -14.98 -14.88
C THR A 678 31.73 -14.54 -14.18
N ILE A 679 31.87 -13.81 -13.07
CA ILE A 679 30.71 -13.32 -12.33
C ILE A 679 30.04 -12.17 -13.08
N THR A 680 30.79 -11.10 -13.37
CA THR A 680 30.24 -9.92 -14.04
C THR A 680 30.67 -9.77 -15.50
N ALA A 681 29.78 -9.22 -16.31
CA ALA A 681 30.06 -8.72 -17.65
C ALA A 681 29.29 -7.41 -17.90
N ASP A 682 29.86 -6.29 -17.45
CA ASP A 682 29.24 -4.97 -17.64
C ASP A 682 29.41 -4.48 -19.08
N GLY A 683 28.35 -3.92 -19.64
CA GLY A 683 28.23 -3.47 -21.03
C GLY A 683 28.29 -1.96 -21.20
N THR A 684 28.96 -1.22 -20.32
CA THR A 684 29.12 0.23 -20.46
C THR A 684 29.98 0.55 -21.69
N SER A 685 29.35 1.16 -22.69
CA SER A 685 29.99 1.42 -24.00
C SER A 685 30.51 2.83 -24.18
N GLU A 686 30.13 3.77 -23.31
CA GLU A 686 30.52 5.18 -23.39
C GLU A 686 31.03 5.68 -22.04
N LYS A 687 32.08 6.50 -22.07
CA LYS A 687 32.78 6.99 -20.87
C LYS A 687 31.87 7.67 -19.84
N ASN A 688 30.87 8.42 -20.32
CA ASN A 688 30.01 9.27 -19.51
C ASN A 688 28.69 8.60 -19.09
N MET A 689 28.53 7.31 -19.32
CA MET A 689 27.34 6.59 -18.84
C MET A 689 27.44 6.35 -17.33
N ASP A 690 26.39 6.74 -16.61
CA ASP A 690 26.17 6.45 -15.19
C ASP A 690 25.68 4.99 -15.03
N THR A 691 26.45 4.03 -15.54
CA THR A 691 26.14 2.58 -15.55
C THR A 691 27.28 1.79 -14.93
N GLY A 692 27.02 0.54 -14.54
CA GLY A 692 28.01 -0.33 -13.91
C GLY A 692 27.39 -1.27 -12.88
N ILE A 693 28.13 -2.34 -12.56
CA ILE A 693 27.71 -3.34 -11.58
C ILE A 693 28.53 -3.18 -10.30
N VAL A 694 27.86 -2.94 -9.18
CA VAL A 694 28.49 -2.89 -7.85
C VAL A 694 28.05 -4.10 -7.04
N ILE A 695 29.01 -4.86 -6.54
CA ILE A 695 28.82 -5.95 -5.57
C ILE A 695 29.33 -5.45 -4.22
N GLN A 696 28.40 -5.19 -3.29
CA GLN A 696 28.69 -4.62 -1.98
C GLN A 696 28.27 -5.58 -0.86
N ASP A 697 29.13 -5.80 0.14
CA ASP A 697 28.78 -6.58 1.34
C ASP A 697 28.23 -7.98 1.00
N CYS A 698 28.75 -8.63 -0.03
CA CYS A 698 28.26 -9.93 -0.49
C CYS A 698 29.21 -11.06 -0.09
N ASP A 699 28.68 -12.28 0.00
CA ASP A 699 29.48 -13.50 0.09
C ASP A 699 29.60 -14.13 -1.29
N ILE A 700 30.82 -14.18 -1.83
CA ILE A 700 31.12 -14.79 -3.12
C ILE A 700 31.73 -16.17 -2.88
N VAL A 701 30.99 -17.22 -3.20
CA VAL A 701 31.28 -18.60 -2.83
C VAL A 701 31.25 -19.55 -4.03
N ALA A 702 32.03 -20.63 -3.97
CA ALA A 702 31.91 -21.73 -4.93
C ALA A 702 30.80 -22.68 -4.49
N GLU A 703 30.04 -23.21 -5.44
CA GLU A 703 29.08 -24.27 -5.16
C GLU A 703 29.78 -25.59 -4.78
N ALA A 704 29.02 -26.51 -4.19
CA ALA A 704 29.53 -27.79 -3.72
C ALA A 704 30.21 -28.64 -4.82
N GLU A 705 29.74 -28.56 -6.07
CA GLU A 705 30.32 -29.30 -7.21
C GLU A 705 31.58 -28.65 -7.78
N LEU A 706 31.71 -27.33 -7.69
CA LEU A 706 32.92 -26.61 -8.10
C LEU A 706 34.02 -26.81 -7.05
N PHE A 707 33.68 -26.86 -5.77
CA PHE A 707 34.65 -26.84 -4.67
C PHE A 707 35.80 -27.88 -4.79
N PRO A 708 35.57 -29.17 -5.14
CA PRO A 708 36.64 -30.15 -5.27
C PRO A 708 37.63 -29.87 -6.40
N VAL A 709 37.19 -29.17 -7.45
CA VAL A 709 37.97 -28.88 -8.67
C VAL A 709 38.30 -27.40 -8.82
N ARG A 710 38.04 -26.60 -7.79
CA ARG A 710 38.06 -25.12 -7.85
C ARG A 710 39.41 -24.51 -8.23
N PHE A 711 40.51 -25.21 -7.99
CA PHE A 711 41.85 -24.77 -8.39
C PHE A 711 42.23 -25.20 -9.82
N GLN A 712 41.46 -26.10 -10.44
CA GLN A 712 41.65 -26.54 -11.82
C GLN A 712 40.85 -25.68 -12.81
N ILE A 713 39.76 -25.06 -12.34
CA ILE A 713 38.86 -24.22 -13.14
C ILE A 713 39.11 -22.76 -12.79
N LYS A 714 39.53 -21.97 -13.77
CA LYS A 714 39.75 -20.54 -13.56
C LYS A 714 38.42 -19.82 -13.34
N SER A 715 38.31 -19.10 -12.22
CA SER A 715 37.15 -18.30 -11.87
C SER A 715 37.55 -16.85 -11.63
N TYR A 716 36.78 -15.92 -12.18
CA TYR A 716 37.10 -14.49 -12.21
C TYR A 716 35.91 -13.65 -11.70
N LEU A 717 36.22 -12.48 -11.11
CA LEU A 717 35.23 -11.48 -10.69
C LEU A 717 34.45 -10.92 -11.88
N GLY A 718 35.06 -10.89 -13.05
CA GLY A 718 34.37 -10.51 -14.27
C GLY A 718 35.31 -10.31 -15.46
N ARG A 719 34.70 -9.85 -16.56
CA ARG A 719 35.38 -9.46 -17.79
C ARG A 719 34.65 -8.32 -18.51
N PRO A 720 35.34 -7.47 -19.30
CA PRO A 720 34.71 -6.32 -19.93
C PRO A 720 33.89 -6.76 -21.15
N TRP A 721 32.59 -6.47 -21.18
CA TRP A 721 31.77 -6.72 -22.38
C TRP A 721 31.85 -5.57 -23.40
N LYS A 722 32.21 -4.35 -22.94
CA LYS A 722 32.33 -3.14 -23.75
C LYS A 722 33.49 -2.26 -23.30
N GLN A 723 33.84 -1.26 -24.10
CA GLN A 723 35.04 -0.45 -23.93
C GLN A 723 35.17 0.22 -22.56
N TYR A 724 34.07 0.69 -21.96
CA TYR A 724 34.10 1.41 -20.68
C TYR A 724 33.47 0.61 -19.55
N SER A 725 33.51 -0.74 -19.64
CA SER A 725 32.94 -1.63 -18.64
C SER A 725 33.31 -1.22 -17.22
N ARG A 726 32.32 -1.19 -16.33
CA ARG A 726 32.47 -0.76 -14.94
C ARG A 726 31.99 -1.83 -13.98
N THR A 727 32.88 -2.26 -13.08
CA THR A 727 32.54 -3.18 -11.99
C THR A 727 33.32 -2.82 -10.75
N VAL A 728 32.63 -2.75 -9.61
CA VAL A 728 33.25 -2.52 -8.31
C VAL A 728 32.83 -3.64 -7.36
N VAL A 729 33.81 -4.32 -6.76
CA VAL A 729 33.57 -5.33 -5.73
C VAL A 729 34.08 -4.78 -4.40
N MET A 730 33.17 -4.52 -3.47
CA MET A 730 33.52 -3.87 -2.21
C MET A 730 32.86 -4.50 -1.00
N GLU A 731 33.52 -4.39 0.15
CA GLU A 731 33.05 -4.89 1.45
C GLU A 731 32.67 -6.37 1.45
N SER A 732 33.08 -7.15 0.45
CA SER A 732 32.58 -8.50 0.21
C SER A 732 33.55 -9.57 0.71
N THR A 733 33.05 -10.75 1.04
CA THR A 733 33.87 -11.93 1.37
C THR A 733 34.06 -12.77 0.12
N ILE A 734 35.31 -13.08 -0.24
CA ILE A 734 35.64 -13.85 -1.45
C ILE A 734 36.27 -15.19 -1.06
N GLY A 735 35.66 -16.28 -1.51
CA GLY A 735 36.15 -17.65 -1.31
C GLY A 735 37.49 -17.94 -2.02
N ASP A 736 38.13 -19.05 -1.68
CA ASP A 736 39.51 -19.39 -2.10
C ASP A 736 39.64 -19.86 -3.55
N PHE A 737 38.53 -19.93 -4.28
CA PHE A 737 38.45 -20.43 -5.65
C PHE A 737 38.82 -19.38 -6.72
N LEU A 738 38.94 -18.11 -6.34
CA LEU A 738 39.22 -17.04 -7.29
C LEU A 738 40.64 -17.17 -7.85
N HIS A 739 40.80 -17.12 -9.17
CA HIS A 739 42.12 -17.13 -9.79
C HIS A 739 42.88 -15.85 -9.41
N PRO A 740 44.21 -15.88 -9.14
CA PRO A 740 44.96 -14.73 -8.64
C PRO A 740 44.83 -13.45 -9.48
N GLU A 741 44.76 -13.60 -10.81
CA GLU A 741 44.52 -12.51 -11.77
C GLU A 741 43.24 -11.69 -11.45
N GLY A 742 42.22 -12.31 -10.83
CA GLY A 742 40.96 -11.71 -10.42
C GLY A 742 40.01 -11.35 -11.56
N TRP A 743 40.53 -10.90 -12.69
CA TRP A 743 39.79 -10.46 -13.86
C TRP A 743 40.37 -11.10 -15.14
N CYS A 744 39.55 -11.36 -16.15
CA CYS A 744 40.01 -11.93 -17.42
C CYS A 744 39.63 -11.06 -18.63
N PRO A 745 40.43 -11.05 -19.71
CA PRO A 745 40.16 -10.22 -20.87
C PRO A 745 38.92 -10.70 -21.64
N TRP A 746 38.38 -9.83 -22.49
CA TRP A 746 37.37 -10.24 -23.46
C TRP A 746 38.04 -10.92 -24.65
N ALA A 747 37.45 -11.99 -25.17
CA ALA A 747 38.03 -12.69 -26.31
C ALA A 747 37.95 -11.84 -27.58
N GLY A 748 39.11 -11.45 -28.14
CA GLY A 748 39.23 -10.83 -29.46
C GLY A 748 39.07 -9.30 -29.51
N GLU A 749 38.79 -8.63 -28.39
CA GLU A 749 38.70 -7.16 -28.30
C GLU A 749 39.48 -6.65 -27.09
N TYR A 750 40.11 -5.47 -27.22
CA TYR A 750 40.97 -4.89 -26.19
C TYR A 750 40.27 -3.70 -25.51
N PHE A 751 39.88 -3.87 -24.25
CA PHE A 751 39.15 -2.90 -23.41
C PHE A 751 39.87 -2.55 -22.10
N GLU A 752 41.01 -3.18 -21.87
CA GLU A 752 41.81 -3.16 -20.63
C GLU A 752 42.29 -1.75 -20.27
N ASP A 753 42.37 -0.84 -21.24
CA ASP A 753 42.86 0.52 -21.03
C ASP A 753 41.78 1.52 -20.58
N THR A 754 40.51 1.20 -20.79
CA THR A 754 39.38 2.15 -20.69
C THR A 754 38.28 1.73 -19.73
N LEU A 755 38.26 0.47 -19.32
CA LEU A 755 37.36 -0.03 -18.26
C LEU A 755 37.63 0.66 -16.91
N TYR A 756 36.70 0.52 -15.98
CA TYR A 756 36.87 0.92 -14.57
C TYR A 756 36.56 -0.28 -13.68
N TYR A 757 37.59 -1.03 -13.29
CA TYR A 757 37.49 -2.12 -12.32
C TYR A 757 38.21 -1.76 -11.03
N ALA A 758 37.54 -1.98 -9.91
CA ALA A 758 38.06 -1.62 -8.60
C ALA A 758 37.60 -2.60 -7.51
N GLU A 759 38.42 -2.71 -6.46
CA GLU A 759 38.13 -3.46 -5.26
C GLU A 759 38.27 -2.57 -4.02
N TYR A 760 37.44 -2.76 -2.99
CA TYR A 760 37.54 -2.00 -1.73
C TYR A 760 37.15 -2.83 -0.51
N ASN A 761 38.02 -2.94 0.49
CA ASN A 761 37.74 -3.58 1.78
C ASN A 761 37.11 -4.99 1.67
N ASN A 762 37.56 -5.78 0.68
CA ASN A 762 37.16 -7.18 0.54
C ASN A 762 37.94 -8.06 1.53
N ALA A 763 37.31 -9.12 1.99
CA ALA A 763 37.87 -10.08 2.94
C ALA A 763 37.82 -11.52 2.40
N GLY A 764 38.47 -12.44 3.09
CA GLY A 764 38.48 -13.86 2.73
C GLY A 764 39.67 -14.27 1.85
N PRO A 765 39.84 -15.59 1.65
CA PRO A 765 41.04 -16.14 1.01
C PRO A 765 41.20 -15.76 -0.46
N GLY A 766 40.13 -15.42 -1.19
CA GLY A 766 40.21 -14.94 -2.57
C GLY A 766 40.41 -13.43 -2.73
N ALA A 767 40.43 -12.67 -1.62
CA ALA A 767 40.56 -11.21 -1.65
C ALA A 767 42.00 -10.71 -1.81
N ALA A 768 42.99 -11.62 -1.76
CA ALA A 768 44.40 -11.30 -1.98
C ALA A 768 44.62 -10.63 -3.35
N MET A 769 45.31 -9.48 -3.35
CA MET A 769 45.43 -8.62 -4.54
C MET A 769 46.82 -8.69 -5.22
N GLU A 770 47.79 -9.41 -4.64
CA GLU A 770 49.18 -9.44 -5.11
C GLU A 770 49.32 -9.99 -6.54
N GLY A 771 48.41 -10.89 -6.93
CA GLY A 771 48.38 -11.52 -8.26
C GLY A 771 47.42 -10.86 -9.26
N ARG A 772 46.73 -9.77 -8.88
CA ARG A 772 45.72 -9.14 -9.74
C ARG A 772 46.35 -8.59 -11.02
N ILE A 773 45.54 -8.50 -12.08
CA ILE A 773 45.97 -7.92 -13.36
C ILE A 773 46.47 -6.48 -13.20
N LYS A 774 47.27 -6.02 -14.16
CA LYS A 774 47.88 -4.67 -14.18
C LYS A 774 47.38 -3.82 -15.35
N TRP A 775 46.12 -4.03 -15.73
CA TRP A 775 45.49 -3.26 -16.80
C TRP A 775 45.38 -1.80 -16.41
N LYS A 776 45.48 -0.90 -17.38
CA LYS A 776 45.43 0.55 -17.12
C LYS A 776 44.05 0.99 -16.58
N GLY A 777 42.97 0.32 -16.97
CA GLY A 777 41.62 0.53 -16.43
C GLY A 777 41.35 -0.15 -15.08
N TYR A 778 42.29 -0.95 -14.56
CA TYR A 778 42.17 -1.53 -13.23
C TYR A 778 42.74 -0.57 -12.19
N HIS A 779 41.88 -0.11 -11.30
CA HIS A 779 42.20 0.86 -10.26
C HIS A 779 42.68 0.22 -8.96
N GLY A 780 42.73 -1.12 -8.89
CA GLY A 780 43.22 -1.82 -7.71
C GLY A 780 42.36 -1.56 -6.46
N LEU A 781 43.04 -1.37 -5.33
CA LEU A 781 42.41 -0.99 -4.07
C LEU A 781 42.16 0.53 -4.06
N ILE A 782 40.91 0.92 -4.28
CA ILE A 782 40.51 2.33 -4.28
C ILE A 782 40.38 2.90 -2.86
N SER A 783 40.37 4.22 -2.71
CA SER A 783 40.16 4.88 -1.42
C SER A 783 38.71 4.77 -0.93
N ARG A 784 38.47 5.06 0.36
CA ARG A 784 37.09 5.13 0.89
C ARG A 784 36.26 6.21 0.20
N GLU A 785 36.87 7.35 -0.11
CA GLU A 785 36.22 8.47 -0.80
C GLU A 785 35.84 8.10 -2.24
N GLU A 786 36.70 7.35 -2.93
CA GLU A 786 36.39 6.81 -4.26
C GLU A 786 35.29 5.74 -4.19
N ALA A 787 35.38 4.82 -3.23
CA ALA A 787 34.38 3.78 -3.02
C ALA A 787 33.00 4.34 -2.65
N ALA A 788 32.94 5.50 -1.97
CA ALA A 788 31.69 6.15 -1.58
C ALA A 788 30.81 6.49 -2.79
N GLN A 789 31.41 6.75 -3.95
CA GLN A 789 30.68 7.03 -5.21
C GLN A 789 29.89 5.82 -5.71
N PHE A 790 30.23 4.61 -5.25
CA PHE A 790 29.62 3.35 -5.66
C PHE A 790 28.61 2.81 -4.64
N THR A 791 28.40 3.50 -3.52
CA THR A 791 27.36 3.16 -2.54
C THR A 791 25.97 3.32 -3.14
N ALA A 792 24.97 2.61 -2.59
CA ALA A 792 23.60 2.68 -3.10
C ALA A 792 23.03 4.11 -3.11
N GLY A 793 23.37 4.93 -2.10
CA GLY A 793 22.94 6.31 -1.97
C GLY A 793 23.47 7.21 -3.09
N GLN A 794 24.77 7.09 -3.43
CA GLN A 794 25.40 7.92 -4.46
C GLN A 794 25.17 7.34 -5.87
N PHE A 795 25.50 6.07 -6.06
CA PHE A 795 25.50 5.43 -7.38
C PHE A 795 24.10 5.29 -7.98
N LEU A 796 23.11 4.92 -7.16
CA LEU A 796 21.71 4.83 -7.59
C LEU A 796 20.93 6.14 -7.37
N LYS A 797 21.62 7.20 -6.90
CA LYS A 797 21.02 8.49 -6.53
C LYS A 797 19.85 8.34 -5.56
N ALA A 798 20.01 7.50 -4.53
CA ALA A 798 18.98 7.11 -3.58
C ALA A 798 19.09 7.79 -2.19
N GLY A 799 19.97 8.78 -1.99
CA GLY A 799 20.19 9.46 -0.69
C GLY A 799 19.48 10.81 -0.49
N LEU A 800 19.45 11.27 0.78
CA LEU A 800 18.96 12.60 1.19
C LEU A 800 19.74 13.71 0.47
N GLY A 801 19.08 14.41 -0.46
CA GLY A 801 19.65 15.50 -1.25
C GLY A 801 19.50 15.35 -2.77
N ALA A 802 19.20 14.14 -3.27
CA ALA A 802 19.10 13.87 -4.71
C ALA A 802 17.68 14.01 -5.31
N GLY A 803 16.71 14.54 -4.55
CA GLY A 803 15.32 14.74 -5.02
C GLY A 803 14.51 13.46 -5.27
N THR A 804 15.09 12.25 -5.12
CA THR A 804 14.42 10.95 -5.31
C THR A 804 14.98 9.88 -4.36
N ASP A 805 14.56 9.88 -3.09
CA ASP A 805 14.87 8.76 -2.16
C ASP A 805 13.95 7.56 -2.44
N TRP A 806 14.15 6.95 -3.60
CA TRP A 806 13.25 5.95 -4.15
C TRP A 806 13.36 4.62 -3.39
N LEU A 807 14.52 4.26 -2.84
CA LEU A 807 14.66 3.06 -2.01
C LEU A 807 13.89 3.17 -0.70
N LYS A 808 13.85 4.35 -0.08
CA LYS A 808 12.97 4.62 1.06
C LYS A 808 11.51 4.65 0.67
N ALA A 809 11.17 5.25 -0.48
CA ALA A 809 9.79 5.28 -0.99
C ALA A 809 9.24 3.86 -1.23
N LEU A 810 10.07 2.94 -1.72
CA LEU A 810 9.70 1.54 -1.92
C LEU A 810 9.64 0.71 -0.61
N ARG A 811 10.05 1.27 0.53
CA ARG A 811 10.06 0.59 1.85
C ARG A 811 10.80 -0.75 1.83
N VAL A 812 11.87 -0.84 1.05
CA VAL A 812 12.72 -2.03 0.95
C VAL A 812 13.91 -1.92 1.91
N PRO A 813 14.37 -3.00 2.55
CA PRO A 813 15.61 -2.98 3.34
C PRO A 813 16.79 -2.52 2.48
N HIS A 814 17.61 -1.59 2.97
CA HIS A 814 18.76 -1.08 2.24
C HIS A 814 19.78 -0.46 3.19
N VAL A 815 21.04 -0.35 2.75
CA VAL A 815 22.07 0.49 3.35
C VAL A 815 22.51 1.49 2.29
N LEU A 816 22.38 2.79 2.56
CA LEU A 816 22.68 3.84 1.58
C LEU A 816 24.18 4.10 1.41
N ASP A 817 24.99 3.74 2.39
CA ASP A 817 26.43 4.01 2.44
C ASP A 817 27.20 2.68 2.59
N PHE A 818 28.40 2.71 3.18
CA PHE A 818 29.17 1.53 3.59
C PHE A 818 28.41 0.65 4.59
N ALA A 819 28.54 -0.67 4.44
CA ALA A 819 27.95 -1.67 5.33
C ALA A 819 28.84 -1.97 6.55
N LYS A 820 30.15 -1.77 6.41
CA LYS A 820 31.16 -1.95 7.47
C LYS A 820 31.62 -0.58 7.95
N ALA A 821 31.86 -0.45 9.26
CA ALA A 821 32.24 0.81 9.92
C ALA A 821 33.58 1.36 9.42
#